data_AF-A0AAD7XHL6-F1
#
_entry.id   AF-A0AAD7XHL6-F1
#
_cell.length_a   1.000
_cell.length_b   1.000
_cell.length_c   1.000
_cell.angle_alpha   90.00
_cell.angle_beta   90.00
_cell.angle_gamma   90.00
#
_symmetry.space_group_name_H-M   'P 1'
#
loop_
_entity.id
_entity.type
_entity.pdbx_description
1 polymer ?
#
loop_
_entity_poly.entity_id
_entity_poly.type
_entity_poly.pdbx_seq_one_letter_code
_entity_poly.pdbx_strand_id
1 'polypeptide(L)'
;MSESSAVSESSAVSESSARKKLRVSTWKDVKAAKYQAGPAVKAALGAAERAARAWLEAHEGEDSVAPERETILGVLREMKGEWPCQSRPNVTDTGKPVPGMCLGLVFALGQGAQASHATECHPALTRLLTRWCVATLPRTKAGRVFPFSSLQVNYNYRATKHVDANNIGPSYIMSIGDHEGGELWTADQGIIDCKNRWCLFDGNREHETQDFRPLSRADTGGSGERISFIAFAHGQYSRLSPRVVGELRALGFTAARSDGVDDEFFERYRIERSYLTDEHNETFRACLAERRKANDPRAGLARIGDVAVECYGRQAERGGGWMAFRGCGGEATVLDLKENTTGIWLAELEWNEKDLALRSLERLNFYSNLGSTTKKFQKRVSEMKTGTPVILAIADTAAAASRPLGRAVYATLEALGAPADMPAIEYRAAWAMIGYKGADPGDALTSMGTRSTLLRLDATLTRRGALTSLEKRAPPDLTNIIDVVTGGGQDEPSVRDLLAKGETEAALEAAQSALDGEREWSEMHFLKGRALMALEPSRCAGGTCRQHAAAAFADALRTAPPGPATEEATAWLVDATTDLRGIDGTSPERVAALFDDYAETFDDHLVHELGYSAPAIIADAVAAYEKQRGRALDRILDVGCGTGLVARELRRRGIAAELEGVDLSPKMVARSATHYDGVRVCDARRLSVDCAVTPRPDLVVFGDVLVYLDDRDVERVLREVKALEVDLVALTVERPALDTERRLVDAGRDWRCVLGSSGRYSHNLYWLADFMLAQLRYEVHWIGELCDGCPYPPLRYERAIPVRGAVVLFRRRR
;
A
#
# COMPACT_ATOMS: atom_id res chain seq x y z
N MET A 1 -22.02 73.51 -8.80
CA MET A 1 -23.40 73.00 -8.70
C MET A 1 -23.42 71.68 -9.48
N SER A 2 -23.00 70.53 -8.93
CA SER A 2 -23.48 69.82 -7.73
C SER A 2 -24.87 69.23 -7.92
N GLU A 3 -24.94 68.07 -8.58
CA GLU A 3 -26.08 67.16 -8.44
C GLU A 3 -26.07 66.60 -7.01
N SER A 4 -27.24 66.52 -6.37
CA SER A 4 -27.34 66.00 -5.01
C SER A 4 -28.71 65.38 -4.71
N SER A 5 -28.65 64.23 -4.03
CA SER A 5 -29.70 63.66 -3.17
C SER A 5 -31.11 63.48 -3.74
N ALA A 6 -31.39 62.26 -4.19
CA ALA A 6 -32.60 61.54 -3.80
C ALA A 6 -32.21 60.10 -3.42
N VAL A 7 -32.39 59.71 -2.15
CA VAL A 7 -32.14 58.35 -1.66
C VAL A 7 -33.48 57.78 -1.19
N SER A 8 -33.89 56.64 -1.75
CA SER A 8 -35.11 55.94 -1.32
C SER A 8 -35.01 54.43 -1.54
N GLU A 9 -35.04 53.70 -0.43
CA GLU A 9 -35.70 52.38 -0.28
C GLU A 9 -35.29 51.25 -1.24
N SER A 10 -34.21 50.55 -0.90
CA SER A 10 -33.99 49.18 -1.38
C SER A 10 -34.99 48.21 -0.73
N SER A 11 -35.71 47.45 -1.56
CA SER A 11 -36.82 46.59 -1.14
C SER A 11 -36.45 45.47 -0.15
N ALA A 12 -37.35 45.22 0.80
CA ALA A 12 -37.27 44.06 1.67
C ALA A 12 -37.53 42.75 0.90
N VAL A 13 -36.61 41.80 0.98
CA VAL A 13 -36.79 40.42 0.52
C VAL A 13 -36.98 39.51 1.74
N SER A 14 -38.04 38.70 1.75
CA SER A 14 -38.51 38.01 2.97
C SER A 14 -37.63 36.84 3.40
N GLU A 15 -37.53 36.61 4.72
CA GLU A 15 -36.72 35.56 5.37
C GLU A 15 -37.10 34.11 5.01
N SER A 16 -38.10 33.90 4.16
CA SER A 16 -38.69 32.59 3.85
C SER A 16 -37.74 31.61 3.13
N SER A 17 -36.73 32.11 2.40
CA SER A 17 -35.85 31.28 1.56
C SER A 17 -34.70 30.60 2.30
N ALA A 18 -34.31 31.07 3.49
CA ALA A 18 -33.14 30.54 4.22
C ALA A 18 -33.45 29.28 5.06
N ARG A 19 -34.72 28.94 5.29
CA ARG A 19 -35.14 27.89 6.25
C ARG A 19 -35.58 26.57 5.62
N LYS A 20 -34.71 25.91 4.85
CA LYS A 20 -34.91 24.50 4.40
C LYS A 20 -33.79 23.52 4.78
N LYS A 21 -33.70 23.27 6.09
CA LYS A 21 -33.31 21.99 6.72
C LYS A 21 -31.91 21.43 6.36
N LEU A 22 -30.87 21.92 7.03
CA LEU A 22 -29.78 21.03 7.45
C LEU A 22 -30.36 20.01 8.45
N ARG A 23 -30.30 18.71 8.15
CA ARG A 23 -30.82 17.64 9.01
C ARG A 23 -29.65 16.83 9.57
N VAL A 24 -29.40 16.96 10.87
CA VAL A 24 -28.27 16.31 11.55
C VAL A 24 -28.50 14.80 11.66
N SER A 25 -27.46 14.03 11.40
CA SER A 25 -27.41 12.55 11.49
C SER A 25 -26.57 12.09 12.70
N THR A 26 -27.00 11.04 13.39
CA THR A 26 -26.20 10.35 14.42
C THR A 26 -25.26 9.32 13.79
N TRP A 27 -24.30 8.74 14.53
CA TRP A 27 -23.44 7.69 13.97
C TRP A 27 -24.20 6.40 13.56
N LYS A 28 -25.38 6.12 14.14
CA LYS A 28 -26.30 5.09 13.60
C LYS A 28 -26.85 5.49 12.23
N ASP A 29 -27.21 6.77 12.06
CA ASP A 29 -27.60 7.31 10.77
C ASP A 29 -26.42 7.42 9.79
N VAL A 30 -25.16 7.48 10.27
CA VAL A 30 -23.96 7.46 9.41
C VAL A 30 -23.56 6.04 8.99
N LYS A 31 -23.73 4.99 9.82
CA LYS A 31 -23.68 3.61 9.33
C LYS A 31 -24.77 3.39 8.25
N ALA A 32 -25.95 4.01 8.43
CA ALA A 32 -27.01 4.12 7.43
C ALA A 32 -26.83 5.22 6.36
N ALA A 33 -25.68 5.91 6.29
CA ALA A 33 -25.35 6.91 5.26
C ALA A 33 -24.08 6.57 4.46
N LYS A 34 -23.19 5.70 4.96
CA LYS A 34 -22.27 4.94 4.09
C LYS A 34 -22.99 3.78 3.38
N TYR A 35 -24.15 3.37 3.89
CA TYR A 35 -25.12 2.49 3.23
C TYR A 35 -26.47 3.21 3.13
N GLN A 36 -26.61 4.18 2.20
CA GLN A 36 -27.85 4.93 1.95
C GLN A 36 -28.95 4.07 1.30
N ALA A 37 -29.34 3.01 2.01
CA ALA A 37 -30.60 2.34 1.77
C ALA A 37 -31.73 3.23 2.31
N GLY A 38 -32.45 3.91 1.41
CA GLY A 38 -33.72 4.55 1.75
C GLY A 38 -34.75 3.52 2.24
N PRO A 39 -35.92 3.95 2.77
CA PRO A 39 -36.94 3.01 3.27
C PRO A 39 -37.35 1.95 2.24
N ALA A 40 -37.40 2.31 0.95
CA ALA A 40 -37.63 1.39 -0.16
C ALA A 40 -36.51 0.35 -0.29
N VAL A 41 -35.25 0.78 -0.49
CA VAL A 41 -34.06 -0.10 -0.54
C VAL A 41 -33.94 -1.02 0.69
N LYS A 42 -34.27 -0.55 1.90
CA LYS A 42 -34.28 -1.40 3.11
C LYS A 42 -35.37 -2.47 3.07
N ALA A 43 -36.57 -2.12 2.57
CA ALA A 43 -37.66 -3.08 2.39
C ALA A 43 -37.35 -4.10 1.27
N ALA A 44 -36.68 -3.65 0.21
CA ALA A 44 -36.21 -4.44 -0.94
C ALA A 44 -35.14 -5.46 -0.53
N LEU A 45 -34.06 -5.04 0.13
CA LEU A 45 -33.05 -5.94 0.68
C LEU A 45 -33.67 -6.90 1.71
N GLY A 46 -34.62 -6.43 2.52
CA GLY A 46 -35.39 -7.27 3.43
C GLY A 46 -36.27 -8.32 2.71
N ALA A 47 -36.72 -8.06 1.48
CA ALA A 47 -37.45 -9.02 0.67
C ALA A 47 -36.51 -10.10 0.10
N ALA A 48 -35.36 -9.69 -0.44
CA ALA A 48 -34.32 -10.61 -0.89
C ALA A 48 -33.79 -11.51 0.25
N GLU A 49 -33.54 -10.95 1.45
CA GLU A 49 -33.16 -11.71 2.65
C GLU A 49 -34.23 -12.72 3.07
N ARG A 50 -35.53 -12.38 2.97
CA ARG A 50 -36.62 -13.35 3.26
C ARG A 50 -36.72 -14.44 2.19
N ALA A 51 -36.57 -14.10 0.91
CA ALA A 51 -36.61 -15.07 -0.18
C ALA A 51 -35.41 -16.04 -0.11
N ALA A 52 -34.21 -15.52 0.16
CA ALA A 52 -33.01 -16.33 0.37
C ALA A 52 -33.13 -17.25 1.59
N ARG A 53 -33.69 -16.74 2.69
CA ARG A 53 -33.98 -17.52 3.90
C ARG A 53 -34.96 -18.65 3.64
N ALA A 54 -36.09 -18.38 2.99
CA ALA A 54 -37.08 -19.41 2.66
C ALA A 54 -36.49 -20.50 1.74
N TRP A 55 -35.59 -20.15 0.81
CA TRP A 55 -34.88 -21.15 0.00
C TRP A 55 -33.91 -21.99 0.84
N LEU A 56 -33.14 -21.37 1.75
CA LEU A 56 -32.20 -22.08 2.62
C LEU A 56 -32.90 -22.99 3.63
N GLU A 57 -34.05 -22.57 4.16
CA GLU A 57 -34.92 -23.36 5.05
C GLU A 57 -35.55 -24.55 4.29
N ALA A 58 -35.92 -24.37 3.01
CA ALA A 58 -36.43 -25.43 2.15
C ALA A 58 -35.37 -26.48 1.72
N HIS A 59 -34.08 -26.19 1.91
CA HIS A 59 -32.95 -27.08 1.58
C HIS A 59 -32.00 -27.25 2.80
N GLU A 60 -32.58 -27.23 4.01
CA GLU A 60 -31.85 -27.46 5.26
C GLU A 60 -31.36 -28.92 5.33
N GLY A 61 -30.12 -29.13 5.77
CA GLY A 61 -29.45 -30.44 5.75
C GLY A 61 -28.87 -30.85 4.39
N GLU A 62 -29.36 -30.29 3.28
CA GLU A 62 -28.91 -30.60 1.92
C GLU A 62 -27.78 -29.66 1.43
N ASP A 63 -26.73 -29.43 2.22
CA ASP A 63 -25.69 -28.41 1.92
C ASP A 63 -24.91 -28.65 0.59
N SER A 64 -25.03 -29.82 -0.04
CA SER A 64 -24.52 -30.12 -1.38
C SER A 64 -25.38 -29.58 -2.54
N VAL A 65 -26.65 -29.22 -2.30
CA VAL A 65 -27.56 -28.73 -3.34
C VAL A 65 -27.29 -27.26 -3.63
N ALA A 66 -26.99 -26.95 -4.89
CA ALA A 66 -26.73 -25.59 -5.35
C ALA A 66 -28.02 -24.90 -5.80
N PRO A 67 -28.26 -23.62 -5.45
CA PRO A 67 -29.35 -22.85 -6.05
C PRO A 67 -29.06 -22.60 -7.54
N GLU A 68 -30.09 -22.71 -8.39
CA GLU A 68 -29.97 -22.39 -9.81
C GLU A 68 -29.78 -20.88 -10.05
N ARG A 69 -29.21 -20.49 -11.20
CA ARG A 69 -29.02 -19.06 -11.54
C ARG A 69 -30.36 -18.31 -11.52
N GLU A 70 -31.40 -18.98 -11.96
CA GLU A 70 -32.77 -18.49 -12.07
C GLU A 70 -33.39 -18.29 -10.67
N THR A 71 -33.00 -19.11 -9.68
CA THR A 71 -33.31 -18.88 -8.25
C THR A 71 -32.62 -17.62 -7.74
N ILE A 72 -31.31 -17.46 -8.00
CA ILE A 72 -30.55 -16.27 -7.59
C ILE A 72 -31.11 -15.00 -8.23
N LEU A 73 -31.46 -15.05 -9.52
CA LEU A 73 -32.07 -13.95 -10.24
C LEU A 73 -33.45 -13.60 -9.65
N GLY A 74 -34.28 -14.60 -9.31
CA GLY A 74 -35.56 -14.38 -8.62
C GLY A 74 -35.40 -13.70 -7.26
N VAL A 75 -34.48 -14.18 -6.41
CA VAL A 75 -34.18 -13.60 -5.09
C VAL A 75 -33.69 -12.15 -5.20
N LEU A 76 -32.88 -11.82 -6.20
CA LEU A 76 -32.41 -10.44 -6.41
C LEU A 76 -33.48 -9.55 -7.07
N ARG A 77 -34.37 -10.11 -7.90
CA ARG A 77 -35.52 -9.41 -8.50
C ARG A 77 -36.55 -8.97 -7.46
N GLU A 78 -36.61 -9.59 -6.28
CA GLU A 78 -37.42 -9.07 -5.16
C GLU A 78 -37.02 -7.65 -4.70
N MET A 79 -35.80 -7.19 -5.03
CA MET A 79 -35.40 -5.80 -4.79
C MET A 79 -36.04 -4.80 -5.77
N LYS A 80 -36.63 -5.24 -6.89
CA LYS A 80 -37.48 -4.43 -7.78
C LYS A 80 -36.83 -3.14 -8.31
N GLY A 81 -35.50 -3.12 -8.42
CA GLY A 81 -34.69 -1.97 -8.84
C GLY A 81 -34.17 -1.07 -7.70
N GLU A 82 -34.70 -1.23 -6.48
CA GLU A 82 -34.31 -0.48 -5.28
C GLU A 82 -33.03 -1.07 -4.65
N TRP A 83 -31.89 -0.89 -5.33
CA TRP A 83 -30.59 -1.40 -4.88
C TRP A 83 -29.86 -0.44 -3.91
N PRO A 84 -29.03 -0.97 -2.99
CA PRO A 84 -28.07 -0.16 -2.25
C PRO A 84 -27.06 0.50 -3.19
N CYS A 85 -26.47 1.62 -2.77
CA CYS A 85 -25.40 2.30 -3.49
C CYS A 85 -24.12 2.40 -2.65
N GLN A 86 -22.97 2.23 -3.29
CA GLN A 86 -21.64 2.34 -2.67
C GLN A 86 -20.90 3.57 -3.21
N SER A 87 -20.18 4.28 -2.34
CA SER A 87 -19.17 5.24 -2.80
C SER A 87 -17.93 4.47 -3.28
N ARG A 88 -17.71 4.44 -4.60
CA ARG A 88 -16.51 3.89 -5.24
C ARG A 88 -16.01 4.91 -6.29
N PRO A 89 -15.26 5.96 -5.90
CA PRO A 89 -14.87 7.02 -6.83
C PRO A 89 -13.93 6.54 -7.94
N ASN A 90 -13.16 5.47 -7.69
CA ASN A 90 -12.18 4.91 -8.63
C ASN A 90 -12.79 4.17 -9.85
N VAL A 91 -14.12 4.10 -9.97
CA VAL A 91 -14.82 3.37 -11.05
C VAL A 91 -15.86 4.20 -11.80
N THR A 92 -16.00 5.49 -11.48
CA THR A 92 -17.11 6.33 -11.96
C THR A 92 -16.63 7.74 -12.33
N ASP A 93 -16.72 8.07 -13.62
CA ASP A 93 -16.33 9.38 -14.17
C ASP A 93 -17.19 10.55 -13.64
N THR A 94 -18.26 10.24 -12.89
CA THR A 94 -19.22 11.21 -12.35
C THR A 94 -19.08 11.48 -10.86
N GLY A 95 -18.22 10.74 -10.15
CA GLY A 95 -18.10 10.77 -8.69
C GLY A 95 -19.33 10.28 -7.90
N LYS A 96 -20.44 9.93 -8.58
CA LYS A 96 -21.69 9.51 -7.93
C LYS A 96 -21.59 8.09 -7.36
N PRO A 97 -22.26 7.79 -6.23
CA PRO A 97 -22.38 6.42 -5.72
C PRO A 97 -22.96 5.45 -6.76
N VAL A 98 -22.45 4.23 -6.77
CA VAL A 98 -22.76 3.21 -7.79
C VAL A 98 -23.68 2.12 -7.21
N PRO A 99 -24.75 1.69 -7.93
CA PRO A 99 -25.69 0.69 -7.44
C PRO A 99 -25.06 -0.71 -7.35
N GLY A 100 -25.03 -1.24 -6.12
CA GLY A 100 -24.38 -2.50 -5.79
C GLY A 100 -24.08 -2.65 -4.29
N MET A 101 -23.56 -3.82 -3.92
CA MET A 101 -23.11 -4.16 -2.57
C MET A 101 -21.90 -5.09 -2.61
N CYS A 102 -20.94 -4.87 -1.71
CA CYS A 102 -19.91 -5.86 -1.39
C CYS A 102 -20.40 -6.73 -0.24
N LEU A 103 -20.30 -8.05 -0.40
CA LEU A 103 -20.56 -9.06 0.62
C LEU A 103 -19.24 -9.71 1.03
N GLY A 104 -19.14 -10.19 2.27
CA GLY A 104 -17.92 -10.79 2.82
C GLY A 104 -16.95 -9.75 3.38
N LEU A 105 -15.66 -9.97 3.21
CA LEU A 105 -14.59 -9.17 3.81
C LEU A 105 -14.49 -7.77 3.19
N VAL A 106 -14.47 -6.75 4.06
CA VAL A 106 -14.11 -5.36 3.73
C VAL A 106 -13.11 -4.82 4.75
N PHE A 107 -12.31 -3.83 4.35
CA PHE A 107 -11.49 -3.05 5.26
C PHE A 107 -12.10 -1.66 5.47
N ALA A 108 -12.32 -1.27 6.71
CA ALA A 108 -12.94 0.01 7.06
C ALA A 108 -12.00 0.86 7.93
N LEU A 109 -11.77 2.10 7.52
CA LEU A 109 -10.92 3.04 8.26
C LEU A 109 -11.52 3.31 9.66
N GLY A 110 -10.72 3.05 10.71
CA GLY A 110 -11.17 3.09 12.11
C GLY A 110 -12.00 1.88 12.60
N GLN A 111 -12.14 0.80 11.80
CA GLN A 111 -12.79 -0.46 12.23
C GLN A 111 -12.03 -1.73 11.78
N GLY A 112 -11.01 -1.62 10.94
CA GLY A 112 -10.14 -2.72 10.54
C GLY A 112 -10.76 -3.66 9.50
N ALA A 113 -10.27 -4.90 9.47
CA ALA A 113 -10.75 -5.97 8.59
C ALA A 113 -11.97 -6.67 9.22
N GLN A 114 -13.14 -6.57 8.58
CA GLN A 114 -14.41 -7.06 9.13
C GLN A 114 -15.38 -7.52 8.03
N ALA A 115 -16.47 -8.18 8.40
CA ALA A 115 -17.58 -8.43 7.49
C ALA A 115 -18.24 -7.10 7.04
N SER A 116 -18.73 -7.05 5.80
CA SER A 116 -19.42 -5.87 5.28
C SER A 116 -20.75 -5.61 6.01
N HIS A 117 -21.19 -4.35 6.07
CA HIS A 117 -22.48 -4.02 6.68
C HIS A 117 -23.68 -4.66 5.95
N ALA A 118 -23.56 -4.91 4.64
CA ALA A 118 -24.57 -5.66 3.89
C ALA A 118 -24.61 -7.13 4.33
N THR A 119 -23.44 -7.73 4.60
CA THR A 119 -23.34 -9.08 5.14
C THR A 119 -23.78 -9.20 6.60
N GLU A 120 -23.48 -8.22 7.46
CA GLU A 120 -24.03 -8.15 8.83
C GLU A 120 -25.57 -8.15 8.83
N CYS A 121 -26.19 -7.40 7.92
CA CYS A 121 -27.64 -7.18 7.89
C CYS A 121 -28.41 -8.23 7.07
N HIS A 122 -27.77 -8.89 6.11
CA HIS A 122 -28.41 -9.84 5.19
C HIS A 122 -27.61 -11.16 5.11
N PRO A 123 -27.55 -11.93 6.22
CA PRO A 123 -26.75 -13.14 6.30
C PRO A 123 -27.34 -14.31 5.49
N ALA A 124 -28.67 -14.44 5.35
CA ALA A 124 -29.27 -15.49 4.54
C ALA A 124 -29.04 -15.22 3.05
N LEU A 125 -29.20 -13.95 2.61
CA LEU A 125 -28.84 -13.53 1.26
C LEU A 125 -27.34 -13.78 0.97
N THR A 126 -26.46 -13.48 1.95
CA THR A 126 -25.03 -13.77 1.83
C THR A 126 -24.77 -15.27 1.70
N ARG A 127 -25.32 -16.12 2.59
CA ARG A 127 -25.11 -17.58 2.56
C ARG A 127 -25.67 -18.25 1.29
N LEU A 128 -26.78 -17.75 0.74
CA LEU A 128 -27.30 -18.22 -0.54
C LEU A 128 -26.33 -17.92 -1.69
N LEU A 129 -25.83 -16.68 -1.76
CA LEU A 129 -24.93 -16.23 -2.82
C LEU A 129 -23.54 -16.89 -2.74
N THR A 130 -23.00 -17.10 -1.54
CA THR A 130 -21.74 -17.85 -1.39
C THR A 130 -21.90 -19.33 -1.71
N ARG A 131 -23.01 -19.98 -1.31
CA ARG A 131 -23.35 -21.37 -1.69
C ARG A 131 -23.47 -21.52 -3.22
N TRP A 132 -24.06 -20.54 -3.90
CA TRP A 132 -24.07 -20.47 -5.36
C TRP A 132 -22.66 -20.33 -5.97
N CYS A 133 -21.84 -19.41 -5.46
CA CYS A 133 -20.46 -19.21 -5.93
C CYS A 133 -19.61 -20.46 -5.70
N VAL A 134 -19.63 -21.07 -4.51
CA VAL A 134 -18.84 -22.28 -4.19
C VAL A 134 -19.22 -23.49 -5.07
N ALA A 135 -20.49 -23.58 -5.47
CA ALA A 135 -20.96 -24.64 -6.37
C ALA A 135 -20.61 -24.38 -7.85
N THR A 136 -20.63 -23.13 -8.31
CA THR A 136 -20.53 -22.79 -9.74
C THR A 136 -19.17 -22.24 -10.18
N LEU A 137 -18.35 -21.72 -9.27
CA LEU A 137 -17.01 -21.20 -9.60
C LEU A 137 -16.13 -22.33 -10.17
N PRO A 138 -15.32 -22.05 -11.22
CA PRO A 138 -14.41 -23.04 -11.78
C PRO A 138 -13.44 -23.60 -10.73
N ARG A 139 -13.26 -24.91 -10.78
CA ARG A 139 -12.31 -25.63 -9.92
C ARG A 139 -10.93 -25.66 -10.58
N THR A 140 -9.90 -25.64 -9.75
CA THR A 140 -8.51 -25.90 -10.16
C THR A 140 -8.35 -27.32 -10.70
N LYS A 141 -7.23 -27.62 -11.39
CA LYS A 141 -6.88 -28.99 -11.81
C LYS A 141 -6.85 -30.00 -10.64
N ALA A 142 -6.61 -29.54 -9.42
CA ALA A 142 -6.63 -30.33 -8.19
C ALA A 142 -8.01 -30.38 -7.50
N GLY A 143 -9.09 -29.98 -8.19
CA GLY A 143 -10.47 -30.03 -7.68
C GLY A 143 -10.83 -28.96 -6.62
N ARG A 144 -9.84 -28.23 -6.08
CA ARG A 144 -10.05 -27.11 -5.14
C ARG A 144 -10.92 -26.03 -5.81
N VAL A 145 -11.93 -25.54 -5.09
CA VAL A 145 -12.73 -24.35 -5.46
C VAL A 145 -11.84 -23.11 -5.39
N PHE A 146 -12.09 -22.12 -6.23
CA PHE A 146 -11.41 -20.82 -6.18
C PHE A 146 -11.54 -20.18 -4.76
N PRO A 147 -10.43 -19.78 -4.13
CA PRO A 147 -10.45 -19.10 -2.83
C PRO A 147 -10.93 -17.64 -2.98
N PHE A 148 -12.05 -17.27 -2.35
CA PHE A 148 -12.54 -15.89 -2.32
C PHE A 148 -12.97 -15.44 -0.91
N SER A 149 -12.68 -14.18 -0.57
CA SER A 149 -13.00 -13.55 0.72
C SER A 149 -14.23 -12.64 0.62
N SER A 150 -14.54 -12.21 -0.60
CA SER A 150 -15.40 -11.07 -0.89
C SER A 150 -16.15 -11.30 -2.21
N LEU A 151 -17.39 -10.84 -2.27
CA LEU A 151 -18.27 -10.92 -3.44
C LEU A 151 -18.87 -9.54 -3.70
N GLN A 152 -18.41 -8.86 -4.75
CA GLN A 152 -18.99 -7.58 -5.17
C GLN A 152 -20.13 -7.85 -6.16
N VAL A 153 -21.33 -7.36 -5.84
CA VAL A 153 -22.53 -7.48 -6.68
C VAL A 153 -22.91 -6.08 -7.18
N ASN A 154 -22.99 -5.85 -8.49
CA ASN A 154 -23.39 -4.57 -9.09
C ASN A 154 -24.65 -4.74 -9.94
N TYR A 155 -25.48 -3.70 -10.02
CA TYR A 155 -26.76 -3.72 -10.75
C TYR A 155 -26.85 -2.58 -11.78
N ASN A 156 -27.14 -2.90 -13.04
CA ASN A 156 -27.37 -1.92 -14.12
C ASN A 156 -26.31 -0.80 -14.15
N TYR A 157 -25.05 -1.20 -14.05
CA TYR A 157 -23.90 -0.31 -13.90
C TYR A 157 -22.71 -0.74 -14.76
N ARG A 158 -22.08 0.24 -15.43
CA ARG A 158 -20.86 0.12 -16.22
C ARG A 158 -19.69 0.68 -15.41
N ALA A 159 -18.80 -0.18 -14.92
CA ALA A 159 -17.56 0.28 -14.30
C ALA A 159 -16.63 0.90 -15.36
N THR A 160 -16.06 2.07 -15.07
CA THR A 160 -15.09 2.73 -15.95
C THR A 160 -13.68 2.14 -15.74
N LYS A 161 -12.66 2.66 -16.42
CA LYS A 161 -11.32 2.01 -16.44
C LYS A 161 -10.59 2.15 -15.12
N HIS A 162 -10.31 1.02 -14.46
CA HIS A 162 -9.76 1.00 -13.11
C HIS A 162 -8.86 -0.21 -12.83
N VAL A 163 -8.28 -0.19 -11.63
CA VAL A 163 -7.51 -1.27 -10.99
C VAL A 163 -7.98 -1.33 -9.53
N ASP A 164 -8.15 -2.53 -8.96
CA ASP A 164 -8.65 -2.69 -7.58
C ASP A 164 -7.51 -2.73 -6.56
N ALA A 165 -7.27 -1.61 -5.87
CA ALA A 165 -6.13 -1.41 -4.97
C ALA A 165 -6.01 -2.39 -3.78
N ASN A 166 -7.13 -3.03 -3.38
CA ASN A 166 -7.19 -3.99 -2.27
C ASN A 166 -7.31 -5.46 -2.74
N ASN A 167 -7.25 -5.73 -4.05
CA ASN A 167 -7.39 -7.06 -4.62
C ASN A 167 -6.00 -7.73 -4.79
N ILE A 168 -5.92 -9.04 -4.54
CA ILE A 168 -4.70 -9.82 -4.78
C ILE A 168 -4.44 -10.07 -6.28
N GLY A 169 -5.47 -9.93 -7.11
CA GLY A 169 -5.36 -9.95 -8.57
C GLY A 169 -6.37 -10.92 -9.17
N PRO A 170 -6.08 -12.24 -9.19
CA PRO A 170 -6.99 -13.24 -9.74
C PRO A 170 -8.39 -13.13 -9.16
N SER A 171 -9.36 -12.90 -10.04
CA SER A 171 -10.78 -12.68 -9.73
C SER A 171 -11.66 -13.36 -10.75
N TYR A 172 -12.84 -13.80 -10.34
CA TYR A 172 -13.86 -14.34 -11.25
C TYR A 172 -15.04 -13.38 -11.41
N ILE A 173 -15.40 -13.06 -12.66
CA ILE A 173 -16.59 -12.27 -13.01
C ILE A 173 -17.65 -13.12 -13.72
N MET A 174 -18.93 -12.86 -13.43
CA MET A 174 -20.08 -13.28 -14.23
C MET A 174 -21.09 -12.13 -14.29
N SER A 175 -21.82 -11.95 -15.39
CA SER A 175 -23.07 -11.19 -15.41
C SER A 175 -24.28 -12.07 -15.73
N ILE A 176 -25.44 -11.75 -15.17
CA ILE A 176 -26.71 -12.43 -15.42
C ILE A 176 -27.84 -11.42 -15.63
N GLY A 177 -28.97 -11.91 -16.14
CA GLY A 177 -30.19 -11.11 -16.37
C GLY A 177 -30.39 -10.73 -17.83
N ASP A 178 -31.48 -10.02 -18.07
CA ASP A 178 -31.98 -9.69 -19.40
C ASP A 178 -31.28 -8.44 -19.96
N HIS A 179 -30.03 -8.60 -20.41
CA HIS A 179 -29.19 -7.55 -21.01
C HIS A 179 -28.46 -8.01 -22.28
N GLU A 180 -28.11 -7.07 -23.15
CA GLU A 180 -27.15 -7.22 -24.25
C GLU A 180 -25.87 -6.42 -23.96
N GLY A 181 -24.72 -6.87 -24.48
CA GLY A 181 -23.41 -6.28 -24.18
C GLY A 181 -23.03 -6.36 -22.70
N GLY A 182 -22.02 -5.58 -22.29
CA GLY A 182 -21.54 -5.54 -20.92
C GLY A 182 -20.50 -6.61 -20.60
N GLU A 183 -19.73 -6.99 -21.61
CA GLU A 183 -18.47 -7.73 -21.51
C GLU A 183 -17.48 -7.00 -20.59
N LEU A 184 -16.51 -7.72 -20.03
CA LEU A 184 -15.37 -7.11 -19.34
C LEU A 184 -14.24 -6.90 -20.35
N TRP A 185 -13.79 -5.66 -20.56
CA TRP A 185 -12.50 -5.43 -21.21
C TRP A 185 -11.38 -5.46 -20.16
N THR A 186 -10.26 -6.07 -20.52
CA THR A 186 -9.04 -6.19 -19.72
C THR A 186 -7.81 -5.88 -20.58
N ALA A 187 -6.78 -5.29 -19.99
CA ALA A 187 -5.55 -4.95 -20.72
C ALA A 187 -4.72 -6.18 -21.15
N ASP A 188 -4.87 -7.31 -20.45
CA ASP A 188 -4.13 -8.57 -20.67
C ASP A 188 -4.85 -9.56 -21.60
N GLN A 189 -6.19 -9.66 -21.54
CA GLN A 189 -6.98 -10.64 -22.30
C GLN A 189 -7.93 -10.01 -23.32
N GLY A 190 -8.10 -8.68 -23.33
CA GLY A 190 -9.03 -8.00 -24.22
C GLY A 190 -10.49 -8.13 -23.75
N ILE A 191 -11.42 -8.33 -24.70
CA ILE A 191 -12.86 -8.42 -24.41
C ILE A 191 -13.24 -9.83 -23.98
N ILE A 192 -13.73 -9.94 -22.76
CA ILE A 192 -14.21 -11.14 -22.09
C ILE A 192 -15.74 -11.06 -21.96
N ASP A 193 -16.47 -11.76 -22.83
CA ASP A 193 -17.88 -12.06 -22.56
C ASP A 193 -18.00 -12.86 -21.25
N CYS A 194 -18.70 -12.29 -20.27
CA CYS A 194 -18.96 -12.88 -18.96
C CYS A 194 -20.45 -13.18 -18.72
N LYS A 195 -21.30 -13.10 -19.76
CA LYS A 195 -22.73 -13.34 -19.61
C LYS A 195 -22.99 -14.82 -19.34
N ASN A 196 -23.69 -15.10 -18.24
CA ASN A 196 -24.09 -16.42 -17.76
C ASN A 196 -22.94 -17.43 -17.49
N ARG A 197 -21.67 -17.01 -17.53
CA ARG A 197 -20.48 -17.84 -17.28
C ARG A 197 -19.45 -17.12 -16.42
N TRP A 198 -18.72 -17.87 -15.58
CA TRP A 198 -17.60 -17.34 -14.81
C TRP A 198 -16.34 -17.21 -15.68
N CYS A 199 -15.74 -16.03 -15.73
CA CYS A 199 -14.49 -15.76 -16.42
C CYS A 199 -13.42 -15.24 -15.46
N LEU A 200 -12.19 -15.75 -15.61
CA LEU A 200 -11.04 -15.33 -14.81
C LEU A 200 -10.44 -14.04 -15.39
N PHE A 201 -10.12 -13.08 -14.53
CA PHE A 201 -9.33 -11.89 -14.88
C PHE A 201 -8.39 -11.51 -13.74
N ASP A 202 -7.45 -10.60 -14.01
CA ASP A 202 -6.55 -10.03 -12.99
C ASP A 202 -6.99 -8.60 -12.63
N GLY A 203 -7.57 -8.43 -11.45
CA GLY A 203 -7.99 -7.12 -10.92
C GLY A 203 -6.84 -6.15 -10.62
N ASN A 204 -5.58 -6.61 -10.68
CA ASN A 204 -4.39 -5.75 -10.67
C ASN A 204 -4.02 -5.22 -12.08
N ARG A 205 -4.78 -5.57 -13.13
CA ARG A 205 -4.68 -4.98 -14.48
C ARG A 205 -5.79 -3.96 -14.71
N GLU A 206 -5.57 -3.05 -15.66
CA GLU A 206 -6.61 -2.14 -16.12
C GLU A 206 -7.78 -2.93 -16.71
N HIS A 207 -8.98 -2.69 -16.20
CA HIS A 207 -10.20 -3.30 -16.70
C HIS A 207 -11.38 -2.33 -16.65
N GLU A 208 -12.36 -2.52 -17.55
CA GLU A 208 -13.61 -1.74 -17.60
C GLU A 208 -14.78 -2.61 -18.08
N THR A 209 -16.00 -2.26 -17.68
CA THR A 209 -17.21 -2.85 -18.28
C THR A 209 -17.46 -2.17 -19.63
N GLN A 210 -17.68 -2.96 -20.68
CA GLN A 210 -18.11 -2.46 -21.98
C GLN A 210 -19.56 -1.94 -21.94
N ASP A 211 -19.97 -1.23 -22.98
CA ASP A 211 -21.33 -0.68 -23.06
C ASP A 211 -22.36 -1.81 -23.11
N PHE A 212 -23.49 -1.63 -22.43
CA PHE A 212 -24.52 -2.65 -22.29
C PHE A 212 -25.92 -2.02 -22.34
N ARG A 213 -26.90 -2.81 -22.76
CA ARG A 213 -28.30 -2.40 -22.86
C ARG A 213 -29.17 -3.39 -22.08
N PRO A 214 -29.90 -2.94 -21.04
CA PRO A 214 -31.01 -3.70 -20.48
C PRO A 214 -32.11 -3.91 -21.56
N LEU A 215 -32.62 -5.13 -21.68
CA LEU A 215 -33.72 -5.45 -22.59
C LEU A 215 -35.05 -4.91 -22.06
N SER A 216 -36.02 -4.65 -22.94
CA SER A 216 -37.31 -4.08 -22.55
C SER A 216 -38.36 -5.17 -22.29
N ARG A 217 -39.49 -4.74 -21.69
CA ARG A 217 -40.68 -5.57 -21.54
C ARG A 217 -41.24 -6.09 -22.86
N ALA A 218 -41.01 -5.41 -23.98
CA ALA A 218 -41.44 -5.88 -25.29
C ALA A 218 -40.57 -7.02 -25.83
N ASP A 219 -39.32 -7.15 -25.36
CA ASP A 219 -38.35 -8.12 -25.85
C ASP A 219 -38.35 -9.43 -25.02
N THR A 220 -38.71 -9.35 -23.72
CA THR A 220 -38.56 -10.45 -22.74
C THR A 220 -39.72 -10.61 -21.75
N GLY A 221 -40.68 -9.68 -21.70
CA GLY A 221 -41.70 -9.61 -20.64
C GLY A 221 -41.21 -9.08 -19.29
N GLY A 222 -39.89 -9.06 -19.05
CA GLY A 222 -39.26 -8.50 -17.85
C GLY A 222 -38.87 -7.03 -17.98
N SER A 223 -38.50 -6.40 -16.86
CA SER A 223 -37.66 -5.19 -16.88
C SER A 223 -36.21 -5.64 -16.93
N GLY A 224 -35.48 -5.35 -18.01
CA GLY A 224 -34.11 -5.85 -18.16
C GLY A 224 -33.16 -5.43 -17.04
N GLU A 225 -32.27 -6.35 -16.68
CA GLU A 225 -31.15 -6.03 -15.80
C GLU A 225 -29.85 -6.73 -16.20
N ARG A 226 -28.73 -6.05 -15.95
CA ARG A 226 -27.40 -6.62 -15.85
C ARG A 226 -26.99 -6.64 -14.38
N ILE A 227 -27.05 -7.80 -13.75
CA ILE A 227 -26.45 -8.03 -12.43
C ILE A 227 -25.07 -8.64 -12.67
N SER A 228 -24.00 -8.06 -12.13
CA SER A 228 -22.66 -8.64 -12.21
C SER A 228 -22.12 -9.01 -10.83
N PHE A 229 -21.46 -10.16 -10.76
CA PHE A 229 -20.82 -10.72 -9.58
C PHE A 229 -19.32 -10.79 -9.81
N ILE A 230 -18.52 -10.30 -8.87
CA ILE A 230 -17.06 -10.45 -8.86
C ILE A 230 -16.67 -11.14 -7.56
N ALA A 231 -16.18 -12.38 -7.65
CA ALA A 231 -15.60 -13.11 -6.53
C ALA A 231 -14.08 -12.87 -6.50
N PHE A 232 -13.54 -12.40 -5.38
CA PHE A 232 -12.14 -12.01 -5.25
C PHE A 232 -11.58 -12.23 -3.82
N ALA A 233 -10.26 -12.16 -3.69
CA ALA A 233 -9.57 -12.13 -2.41
C ALA A 233 -9.03 -10.73 -2.10
N HIS A 234 -9.44 -10.18 -0.96
CA HIS A 234 -8.92 -8.93 -0.42
C HIS A 234 -7.52 -9.15 0.16
N GLY A 235 -6.56 -8.24 -0.05
CA GLY A 235 -5.15 -8.33 0.39
C GLY A 235 -4.88 -8.42 1.91
N GLN A 236 -5.91 -8.69 2.72
CA GLN A 236 -5.84 -8.89 4.18
C GLN A 236 -6.54 -10.19 4.63
N TYR A 237 -7.06 -11.01 3.70
CA TYR A 237 -7.80 -12.24 3.99
C TYR A 237 -7.02 -13.30 4.79
N SER A 238 -5.69 -13.26 4.76
CA SER A 238 -4.77 -14.12 5.52
C SER A 238 -4.42 -13.57 6.90
N ARG A 239 -4.77 -12.30 7.17
CA ARG A 239 -4.38 -11.51 8.37
C ARG A 239 -5.58 -11.06 9.20
N LEU A 240 -6.63 -11.89 9.29
CA LEU A 240 -7.88 -11.57 9.99
C LEU A 240 -7.87 -11.96 11.47
N SER A 241 -8.73 -11.35 12.28
CA SER A 241 -8.97 -11.81 13.65
C SER A 241 -9.75 -13.14 13.65
N PRO A 242 -9.53 -14.05 14.64
CA PRO A 242 -10.24 -15.34 14.70
C PRO A 242 -11.78 -15.21 14.69
N ARG A 243 -12.32 -14.13 15.25
CA ARG A 243 -13.75 -13.80 15.18
C ARG A 243 -14.21 -13.60 13.73
N VAL A 244 -13.52 -12.76 12.96
CA VAL A 244 -13.88 -12.46 11.57
C VAL A 244 -13.66 -13.67 10.66
N VAL A 245 -12.64 -14.51 10.94
CA VAL A 245 -12.49 -15.82 10.29
C VAL A 245 -13.71 -16.71 10.54
N GLY A 246 -14.20 -16.78 11.78
CA GLY A 246 -15.41 -17.54 12.13
C GLY A 246 -16.67 -17.01 11.42
N GLU A 247 -16.90 -15.69 11.47
CA GLU A 247 -18.04 -15.02 10.83
C GLU A 247 -18.07 -15.27 9.30
N LEU A 248 -16.94 -15.09 8.61
CA LEU A 248 -16.87 -15.26 7.16
C LEU A 248 -16.97 -16.74 6.73
N ARG A 249 -16.35 -17.67 7.47
CA ARG A 249 -16.44 -19.11 7.16
C ARG A 249 -17.84 -19.67 7.41
N ALA A 250 -18.53 -19.24 8.47
CA ALA A 250 -19.93 -19.60 8.73
C ALA A 250 -20.90 -19.13 7.63
N LEU A 251 -20.51 -18.08 6.89
CA LEU A 251 -21.25 -17.55 5.74
C LEU A 251 -20.75 -18.10 4.39
N GLY A 252 -19.85 -19.08 4.37
CA GLY A 252 -19.43 -19.79 3.15
C GLY A 252 -18.30 -19.15 2.34
N PHE A 253 -17.58 -18.15 2.87
CA PHE A 253 -16.38 -17.61 2.21
C PHE A 253 -15.19 -18.57 2.38
N THR A 254 -14.48 -18.85 1.29
CA THR A 254 -13.41 -19.86 1.24
C THR A 254 -12.03 -19.29 1.57
N ALA A 255 -11.82 -17.98 1.39
CA ALA A 255 -10.56 -17.31 1.71
C ALA A 255 -10.72 -16.42 2.97
N ALA A 256 -10.53 -17.02 4.13
CA ALA A 256 -10.44 -16.31 5.42
C ALA A 256 -9.50 -17.06 6.38
N ARG A 257 -8.41 -16.42 6.81
CA ARG A 257 -7.38 -16.97 7.70
C ARG A 257 -6.82 -15.90 8.66
N SER A 258 -6.09 -16.36 9.67
CA SER A 258 -5.51 -15.57 10.76
C SER A 258 -4.04 -15.90 11.03
N ASP A 259 -3.39 -16.61 10.11
CA ASP A 259 -2.04 -17.18 10.25
C ASP A 259 -0.98 -16.40 9.44
N GLY A 260 -1.37 -15.37 8.70
CA GLY A 260 -0.48 -14.55 7.87
C GLY A 260 0.02 -15.23 6.60
N VAL A 261 -0.22 -16.54 6.45
CA VAL A 261 0.17 -17.36 5.30
C VAL A 261 -0.87 -17.21 4.20
N ASP A 262 -0.41 -16.92 2.99
CA ASP A 262 -1.28 -16.86 1.81
C ASP A 262 -1.55 -18.26 1.23
N ASP A 263 -2.68 -18.41 0.53
CA ASP A 263 -2.97 -19.63 -0.20
C ASP A 263 -1.98 -19.79 -1.37
N GLU A 264 -1.48 -21.02 -1.58
CA GLU A 264 -0.68 -21.47 -2.74
C GLU A 264 -1.21 -20.93 -4.08
N PHE A 265 -2.54 -20.81 -4.23
CA PHE A 265 -3.16 -20.25 -5.43
C PHE A 265 -2.75 -18.79 -5.70
N PHE A 266 -2.51 -18.00 -4.65
CA PHE A 266 -2.27 -16.56 -4.70
C PHE A 266 -0.79 -16.16 -4.60
N GLU A 267 0.08 -17.03 -4.08
CA GLU A 267 1.49 -16.73 -3.79
C GLU A 267 2.22 -16.02 -4.95
N ARG A 268 2.12 -16.56 -6.17
CA ARG A 268 2.74 -16.02 -7.39
C ARG A 268 2.15 -14.70 -7.93
N TYR A 269 1.10 -14.15 -7.31
CA TYR A 269 0.44 -12.91 -7.73
C TYR A 269 0.78 -11.70 -6.83
N ARG A 270 1.57 -11.88 -5.76
CA ARG A 270 2.07 -10.76 -4.94
C ARG A 270 3.13 -9.98 -5.73
N ILE A 271 2.76 -8.82 -6.26
CA ILE A 271 3.65 -7.95 -7.05
C ILE A 271 4.68 -7.27 -6.15
N GLU A 272 5.97 -7.62 -6.31
CA GLU A 272 7.09 -6.92 -5.66
C GLU A 272 7.27 -5.51 -6.26
N ARG A 273 7.54 -4.51 -5.40
CA ARG A 273 7.66 -3.09 -5.79
C ARG A 273 8.82 -2.34 -5.10
N SER A 274 9.85 -3.08 -4.67
CA SER A 274 11.10 -2.61 -4.07
C SER A 274 11.79 -1.50 -4.88
N TYR A 275 11.83 -1.65 -6.20
CA TYR A 275 12.50 -0.75 -7.16
C TYR A 275 11.96 0.70 -7.27
N LEU A 276 10.96 1.08 -6.47
CA LEU A 276 10.28 2.38 -6.57
C LEU A 276 10.79 3.46 -5.60
N THR A 277 11.76 3.19 -4.71
CA THR A 277 12.39 4.25 -3.90
C THR A 277 13.54 4.91 -4.65
N ASP A 278 13.74 6.22 -4.46
CA ASP A 278 14.84 6.94 -5.11
C ASP A 278 16.21 6.44 -4.62
N GLU A 279 16.32 6.05 -3.36
CA GLU A 279 17.52 5.45 -2.78
C GLU A 279 17.84 4.04 -3.32
N HIS A 280 16.84 3.20 -3.62
CA HIS A 280 17.11 1.94 -4.35
C HIS A 280 17.71 2.28 -5.72
N ASN A 281 17.24 3.35 -6.36
CA ASN A 281 17.75 3.80 -7.65
C ASN A 281 19.13 4.48 -7.56
N GLU A 282 19.47 5.15 -6.45
CA GLU A 282 20.80 5.72 -6.21
C GLU A 282 21.83 4.68 -5.75
N THR A 283 21.44 3.76 -4.87
CA THR A 283 22.22 2.55 -4.55
C THR A 283 22.48 1.75 -5.83
N PHE A 284 21.47 1.60 -6.70
CA PHE A 284 21.67 0.95 -7.98
C PHE A 284 22.65 1.71 -8.89
N ARG A 285 22.57 3.05 -8.97
CA ARG A 285 23.56 3.87 -9.72
C ARG A 285 24.97 3.70 -9.16
N ALA A 286 25.14 3.69 -7.84
CA ALA A 286 26.43 3.45 -7.19
C ALA A 286 26.96 2.04 -7.51
N CYS A 287 26.16 0.99 -7.33
CA CYS A 287 26.54 -0.38 -7.69
C CYS A 287 26.84 -0.53 -9.19
N LEU A 288 26.08 0.14 -10.07
CA LEU A 288 26.34 0.16 -11.51
C LEU A 288 27.64 0.92 -11.84
N ALA A 289 27.94 2.02 -11.14
CA ALA A 289 29.17 2.78 -11.31
C ALA A 289 30.42 2.01 -10.82
N GLU A 290 30.35 1.32 -9.68
CA GLU A 290 31.44 0.43 -9.24
C GLU A 290 31.58 -0.79 -10.15
N ARG A 291 30.47 -1.41 -10.59
CA ARG A 291 30.50 -2.47 -11.60
C ARG A 291 31.14 -1.95 -12.90
N ARG A 292 30.82 -0.75 -13.37
CA ARG A 292 31.45 -0.12 -14.56
C ARG A 292 32.96 0.11 -14.41
N LYS A 293 33.51 0.19 -13.19
CA LYS A 293 34.96 0.25 -12.93
C LYS A 293 35.62 -1.13 -12.85
N ALA A 294 34.92 -2.14 -12.32
CA ALA A 294 35.48 -3.45 -11.98
C ALA A 294 35.15 -4.58 -12.98
N ASN A 295 34.14 -4.41 -13.84
CA ASN A 295 33.64 -5.43 -14.76
C ASN A 295 34.34 -5.31 -16.12
N ASP A 296 35.25 -6.24 -16.42
CA ASP A 296 35.64 -6.52 -17.81
C ASP A 296 34.56 -7.41 -18.45
N PRO A 297 33.87 -6.98 -19.53
CA PRO A 297 32.92 -7.82 -20.26
C PRO A 297 33.49 -9.15 -20.78
N ARG A 298 34.83 -9.27 -20.84
CA ARG A 298 35.54 -10.49 -21.21
C ARG A 298 35.76 -11.45 -20.04
N ALA A 299 35.55 -11.00 -18.80
CA ALA A 299 35.75 -11.82 -17.59
C ALA A 299 34.77 -13.00 -17.57
N GLY A 300 35.31 -14.20 -17.44
CA GLY A 300 34.54 -15.46 -17.49
C GLY A 300 34.65 -16.19 -18.83
N LEU A 301 34.88 -15.48 -19.94
CA LEU A 301 34.95 -16.06 -21.27
C LEU A 301 36.30 -16.77 -21.50
N ALA A 302 36.41 -18.04 -21.11
CA ALA A 302 37.66 -18.80 -21.07
C ALA A 302 37.91 -19.61 -22.36
N ARG A 303 36.84 -20.01 -23.07
CA ARG A 303 36.85 -20.96 -24.19
C ARG A 303 36.17 -20.35 -25.42
N ILE A 304 36.53 -20.84 -26.61
CA ILE A 304 35.77 -20.50 -27.84
C ILE A 304 34.34 -21.04 -27.69
N GLY A 305 33.35 -20.17 -27.89
CA GLY A 305 31.94 -20.50 -27.65
C GLY A 305 31.38 -20.05 -26.30
N ASP A 306 32.24 -19.61 -25.36
CA ASP A 306 31.75 -18.91 -24.17
C ASP A 306 31.16 -17.54 -24.58
N VAL A 307 30.00 -17.22 -24.02
CA VAL A 307 29.19 -16.03 -24.29
C VAL A 307 28.60 -15.45 -23.00
N ALA A 308 28.46 -14.13 -22.97
CA ALA A 308 27.89 -13.40 -21.85
C ALA A 308 27.01 -12.23 -22.34
N VAL A 309 26.04 -11.84 -21.53
CA VAL A 309 25.23 -10.62 -21.74
C VAL A 309 24.87 -10.02 -20.40
N GLU A 310 24.96 -8.69 -20.29
CA GLU A 310 24.60 -7.93 -19.09
C GLU A 310 23.73 -6.73 -19.50
N CYS A 311 22.61 -6.50 -18.82
CA CYS A 311 21.70 -5.39 -19.08
C CYS A 311 20.99 -4.90 -17.80
N TYR A 312 20.48 -3.67 -17.83
CA TYR A 312 19.80 -3.05 -16.69
C TYR A 312 18.62 -2.17 -17.11
N GLY A 313 17.59 -2.16 -16.28
CA GLY A 313 16.35 -1.42 -16.50
C GLY A 313 16.50 0.11 -16.43
N ARG A 314 15.44 0.82 -16.82
CA ARG A 314 15.51 2.27 -17.08
C ARG A 314 15.69 3.16 -15.85
N GLN A 315 15.23 2.75 -14.66
CA GLN A 315 15.24 3.62 -13.47
C GLN A 315 16.64 3.81 -12.85
N ALA A 316 17.57 2.93 -13.23
CA ALA A 316 19.01 3.07 -13.05
C ALA A 316 19.58 4.34 -13.72
N GLU A 317 20.12 4.19 -14.94
CA GLU A 317 20.80 5.25 -15.71
C GLU A 317 20.23 5.33 -17.13
N ARG A 318 18.91 5.38 -17.25
CA ARG A 318 18.16 5.34 -18.54
C ARG A 318 18.25 4.00 -19.30
N GLY A 319 18.92 3.01 -18.72
CA GLY A 319 18.98 1.62 -19.21
C GLY A 319 20.00 1.40 -20.33
N GLY A 320 20.64 0.24 -20.35
CA GLY A 320 21.79 -0.09 -21.22
C GLY A 320 22.36 -1.47 -20.91
N GLY A 321 23.56 -1.77 -21.40
CA GLY A 321 24.21 -3.07 -21.20
C GLY A 321 25.33 -3.37 -22.20
N TRP A 322 25.76 -4.63 -22.27
CA TRP A 322 26.71 -5.15 -23.27
C TRP A 322 26.44 -6.64 -23.56
N MET A 323 26.89 -7.13 -24.72
CA MET A 323 26.99 -8.55 -25.06
C MET A 323 28.45 -8.90 -25.37
N ALA A 324 28.92 -10.08 -25.02
CA ALA A 324 30.29 -10.51 -25.32
C ALA A 324 30.36 -12.00 -25.71
N PHE A 325 31.35 -12.36 -26.53
CA PHE A 325 31.60 -13.73 -26.94
C PHE A 325 33.09 -13.95 -27.26
N ARG A 326 33.59 -15.17 -27.04
CA ARG A 326 34.98 -15.53 -27.38
C ARG A 326 35.06 -16.29 -28.70
N GLY A 327 35.85 -15.73 -29.62
CA GLY A 327 35.91 -16.12 -31.03
C GLY A 327 37.32 -16.38 -31.53
N CYS A 328 37.54 -16.15 -32.83
CA CYS A 328 38.83 -16.38 -33.49
C CYS A 328 39.95 -15.49 -32.91
N GLY A 329 41.20 -15.94 -33.04
CA GLY A 329 42.38 -15.28 -32.47
C GLY A 329 42.53 -15.45 -30.96
N GLY A 330 41.49 -15.96 -30.27
CA GLY A 330 41.50 -16.20 -28.84
C GLY A 330 41.16 -14.98 -27.99
N GLU A 331 40.89 -13.82 -28.58
CA GLU A 331 40.34 -12.65 -27.86
C GLU A 331 38.81 -12.72 -27.77
N ALA A 332 38.24 -11.95 -26.84
CA ALA A 332 36.80 -11.83 -26.66
C ALA A 332 36.28 -10.53 -27.27
N THR A 333 35.27 -10.67 -28.15
CA THR A 333 34.54 -9.58 -28.77
C THR A 333 33.49 -9.05 -27.80
N VAL A 334 33.34 -7.72 -27.73
CA VAL A 334 32.36 -7.03 -26.88
C VAL A 334 31.52 -6.10 -27.75
N LEU A 335 30.22 -6.02 -27.46
CA LEU A 335 29.20 -5.31 -28.22
C LEU A 335 28.34 -4.46 -27.27
N ASP A 336 28.55 -3.16 -27.24
CA ASP A 336 27.85 -2.26 -26.31
C ASP A 336 26.38 -2.04 -26.71
N LEU A 337 25.46 -2.20 -25.74
CA LEU A 337 24.04 -1.91 -25.90
C LEU A 337 23.79 -0.44 -25.56
N LYS A 338 23.80 0.41 -26.60
CA LYS A 338 23.69 1.87 -26.46
C LYS A 338 22.56 2.29 -25.50
N GLU A 339 22.92 3.09 -24.50
CA GLU A 339 22.02 3.59 -23.46
C GLU A 339 20.77 4.29 -24.01
N ASN A 340 19.66 4.23 -23.25
CA ASN A 340 18.39 4.90 -23.57
C ASN A 340 17.88 4.55 -24.99
N THR A 341 18.13 3.32 -25.46
CA THR A 341 17.59 2.82 -26.73
C THR A 341 16.44 1.83 -26.52
N THR A 342 15.31 2.10 -27.17
CA THR A 342 14.14 1.23 -27.15
C THR A 342 14.24 0.09 -28.16
N GLY A 343 13.56 -1.02 -27.91
CA GLY A 343 13.61 -2.23 -28.72
C GLY A 343 14.46 -3.34 -28.11
N ILE A 344 14.53 -4.46 -28.83
CA ILE A 344 15.37 -5.61 -28.48
C ILE A 344 16.62 -5.58 -29.37
N TRP A 345 17.80 -5.66 -28.78
CA TRP A 345 19.04 -5.91 -29.49
C TRP A 345 19.18 -7.42 -29.76
N LEU A 346 19.66 -7.77 -30.95
CA LEU A 346 19.87 -9.12 -31.44
C LEU A 346 21.28 -9.20 -32.05
N ALA A 347 22.18 -9.91 -31.38
CA ALA A 347 23.42 -10.38 -31.99
C ALA A 347 23.17 -11.77 -32.58
N GLU A 348 23.40 -11.91 -33.88
CA GLU A 348 23.38 -13.18 -34.60
C GLU A 348 24.83 -13.61 -34.82
N LEU A 349 25.19 -14.79 -34.34
CA LEU A 349 26.53 -15.34 -34.41
C LEU A 349 26.61 -16.44 -35.48
N GLU A 350 27.81 -16.76 -35.95
CA GLU A 350 28.03 -17.88 -36.86
C GLU A 350 29.28 -18.69 -36.48
N TRP A 351 29.18 -20.01 -36.65
CA TRP A 351 30.27 -20.96 -36.47
C TRP A 351 30.99 -21.18 -37.80
N ASN A 352 32.25 -20.75 -37.86
CA ASN A 352 33.19 -21.06 -38.93
C ASN A 352 33.97 -22.36 -38.59
N GLU A 353 34.87 -22.81 -39.48
CA GLU A 353 35.53 -24.12 -39.34
C GLU A 353 36.20 -24.38 -37.98
N LYS A 354 36.68 -23.32 -37.31
CA LYS A 354 37.27 -23.41 -35.97
C LYS A 354 36.60 -22.53 -34.91
N ASP A 355 35.93 -21.45 -35.30
CA ASP A 355 35.67 -20.30 -34.43
C ASP A 355 34.22 -19.81 -34.45
N LEU A 356 33.84 -19.04 -33.42
CA LEU A 356 32.58 -18.29 -33.34
C LEU A 356 32.83 -16.82 -33.77
N ALA A 357 31.96 -16.26 -34.61
CA ALA A 357 32.06 -14.89 -35.13
C ALA A 357 30.72 -14.15 -35.05
N LEU A 358 30.74 -12.81 -35.05
CA LEU A 358 29.54 -11.99 -35.19
C LEU A 358 29.15 -11.91 -36.67
N ARG A 359 27.95 -12.39 -37.00
CA ARG A 359 27.37 -12.28 -38.35
C ARG A 359 26.61 -10.98 -38.53
N SER A 360 25.90 -10.51 -37.50
CA SER A 360 25.26 -9.18 -37.47
C SER A 360 24.76 -8.80 -36.08
N LEU A 361 24.78 -7.49 -35.77
CA LEU A 361 24.11 -6.89 -34.61
C LEU A 361 22.98 -5.97 -35.11
N GLU A 362 21.75 -6.17 -34.67
CA GLU A 362 20.59 -5.33 -35.02
C GLU A 362 19.76 -4.92 -33.79
N ARG A 363 19.15 -3.72 -33.81
CA ARG A 363 18.16 -3.27 -32.82
C ARG A 363 16.75 -3.22 -33.42
N LEU A 364 15.89 -4.09 -32.92
CA LEU A 364 14.48 -4.27 -33.32
C LEU A 364 13.58 -3.30 -32.53
N ASN A 365 13.26 -2.14 -33.10
CA ASN A 365 12.55 -1.05 -32.40
C ASN A 365 11.01 -1.18 -32.41
N PHE A 366 10.47 -2.17 -31.68
CA PHE A 366 9.03 -2.40 -31.54
C PHE A 366 8.27 -1.18 -30.98
N TYR A 367 8.90 -0.38 -30.11
CA TYR A 367 8.34 0.84 -29.52
C TYR A 367 7.82 1.86 -30.54
N SER A 368 8.56 2.08 -31.64
CA SER A 368 8.19 3.04 -32.69
C SER A 368 7.27 2.43 -33.74
N ASN A 369 7.46 1.17 -34.12
CA ASN A 369 6.66 0.53 -35.17
C ASN A 369 6.54 -0.99 -34.94
N LEU A 370 5.66 -1.36 -34.01
CA LEU A 370 5.42 -2.73 -33.57
C LEU A 370 5.12 -3.68 -34.75
N GLY A 371 4.23 -3.28 -35.67
CA GLY A 371 3.77 -4.12 -36.76
C GLY A 371 4.84 -4.45 -37.82
N SER A 372 5.61 -3.45 -38.27
CA SER A 372 6.68 -3.71 -39.25
C SER A 372 7.89 -4.40 -38.61
N THR A 373 8.23 -4.04 -37.37
CA THR A 373 9.35 -4.66 -36.64
C THR A 373 9.06 -6.13 -36.34
N THR A 374 7.82 -6.49 -35.99
CA THR A 374 7.42 -7.91 -35.81
C THR A 374 7.63 -8.71 -37.10
N LYS A 375 7.15 -8.20 -38.24
CA LYS A 375 7.38 -8.86 -39.55
C LYS A 375 8.86 -8.95 -39.90
N LYS A 376 9.68 -7.94 -39.56
CA LYS A 376 11.13 -7.97 -39.78
C LYS A 376 11.83 -9.02 -38.93
N PHE A 377 11.48 -9.11 -37.64
CA PHE A 377 12.04 -10.10 -36.71
C PHE A 377 11.68 -11.53 -37.12
N GLN A 378 10.39 -11.78 -37.40
CA GLN A 378 9.90 -13.06 -37.93
C GLN A 378 10.64 -13.46 -39.20
N LYS A 379 10.77 -12.54 -40.17
CA LYS A 379 11.52 -12.78 -41.41
C LYS A 379 12.97 -13.15 -41.09
N ARG A 380 13.68 -12.37 -40.28
CA ARG A 380 15.10 -12.62 -39.97
C ARG A 380 15.31 -13.99 -39.31
N VAL A 381 14.47 -14.35 -38.35
CA VAL A 381 14.52 -15.65 -37.64
C VAL A 381 14.04 -16.82 -38.53
N SER A 382 13.37 -16.55 -39.65
CA SER A 382 13.09 -17.56 -40.70
C SER A 382 14.23 -17.73 -41.72
N GLU A 383 15.10 -16.72 -41.88
CA GLU A 383 16.26 -16.73 -42.78
C GLU A 383 17.56 -17.25 -42.09
N MET A 384 17.53 -17.43 -40.77
CA MET A 384 18.59 -18.09 -39.99
C MET A 384 18.65 -19.59 -40.28
N LYS A 385 19.86 -20.14 -40.38
CA LYS A 385 20.09 -21.60 -40.44
C LYS A 385 19.80 -22.23 -39.07
N THR A 386 19.32 -23.47 -39.02
CA THR A 386 19.25 -24.24 -37.76
C THR A 386 20.64 -24.30 -37.11
N GLY A 387 20.72 -24.09 -35.79
CA GLY A 387 21.97 -24.00 -35.04
C GLY A 387 22.67 -22.63 -35.09
N THR A 388 22.10 -21.61 -35.76
CA THR A 388 22.60 -20.21 -35.68
C THR A 388 22.42 -19.70 -34.25
N PRO A 389 23.50 -19.37 -33.50
CA PRO A 389 23.36 -18.89 -32.13
C PRO A 389 22.96 -17.41 -32.08
N VAL A 390 22.26 -17.03 -31.02
CA VAL A 390 21.76 -15.66 -30.82
C VAL A 390 21.93 -15.21 -29.37
N ILE A 391 22.24 -13.92 -29.20
CA ILE A 391 22.20 -13.21 -27.92
C ILE A 391 21.21 -12.05 -28.07
N LEU A 392 20.27 -11.93 -27.13
CA LEU A 392 19.22 -10.91 -27.12
C LEU A 392 19.20 -10.17 -25.79
N ALA A 393 18.96 -8.86 -25.81
CA ALA A 393 18.76 -8.05 -24.60
C ALA A 393 18.03 -6.73 -24.88
N ILE A 394 17.54 -6.09 -23.82
CA ILE A 394 16.90 -4.77 -23.85
C ILE A 394 17.80 -3.76 -23.14
N ALA A 395 17.89 -2.54 -23.69
CA ALA A 395 18.57 -1.41 -23.05
C ALA A 395 17.58 -0.56 -22.22
N ASP A 396 16.61 0.14 -22.84
CA ASP A 396 15.56 0.88 -22.10
C ASP A 396 14.30 0.01 -21.90
N THR A 397 13.59 -0.29 -23.00
CA THR A 397 12.34 -1.06 -23.01
C THR A 397 12.07 -1.57 -24.43
N ALA A 398 11.57 -2.80 -24.60
CA ALA A 398 11.23 -3.31 -25.93
C ALA A 398 10.08 -2.53 -26.58
N ALA A 399 9.03 -2.27 -25.79
CA ALA A 399 7.76 -1.69 -26.24
C ALA A 399 7.25 -0.62 -25.26
N ALA A 400 6.10 -0.02 -25.57
CA ALA A 400 5.44 0.96 -24.70
C ALA A 400 4.42 0.27 -23.78
N ALA A 401 4.23 0.77 -22.55
CA ALA A 401 3.29 0.18 -21.59
C ALA A 401 1.86 0.01 -22.16
N SER A 402 1.38 1.00 -22.92
CA SER A 402 0.06 0.98 -23.59
C SER A 402 0.00 0.16 -24.89
N ARG A 403 1.14 -0.40 -25.35
CA ARG A 403 1.27 -1.17 -26.60
C ARG A 403 2.32 -2.29 -26.41
N PRO A 404 2.03 -3.32 -25.60
CA PRO A 404 2.95 -4.42 -25.33
C PRO A 404 3.26 -5.28 -26.57
N LEU A 405 4.26 -6.16 -26.46
CA LEU A 405 4.59 -7.13 -27.50
C LEU A 405 3.44 -8.16 -27.66
N GLY A 406 3.05 -8.48 -28.90
CA GLY A 406 2.02 -9.49 -29.18
C GLY A 406 2.59 -10.91 -29.30
N ARG A 407 1.73 -11.95 -29.21
CA ARG A 407 2.11 -13.38 -29.27
C ARG A 407 3.04 -13.74 -30.45
N ALA A 408 2.93 -13.06 -31.59
CA ALA A 408 3.81 -13.24 -32.75
C ALA A 408 5.31 -12.98 -32.46
N VAL A 409 5.63 -12.08 -31.52
CA VAL A 409 7.02 -11.84 -31.08
C VAL A 409 7.48 -12.98 -30.16
N TYR A 410 6.65 -13.38 -29.19
CA TYR A 410 6.97 -14.50 -28.29
C TYR A 410 7.14 -15.83 -29.04
N ALA A 411 6.27 -16.15 -30.01
CA ALA A 411 6.44 -17.31 -30.88
C ALA A 411 7.71 -17.25 -31.76
N THR A 412 8.29 -16.07 -31.96
CA THR A 412 9.60 -15.90 -32.63
C THR A 412 10.77 -16.12 -31.67
N LEU A 413 10.61 -15.82 -30.38
CA LEU A 413 11.55 -16.16 -29.30
C LEU A 413 11.50 -17.65 -28.95
N GLU A 414 10.31 -18.25 -28.96
CA GLU A 414 10.04 -19.69 -28.79
C GLU A 414 10.82 -20.50 -29.84
N ALA A 415 10.81 -20.04 -31.11
CA ALA A 415 11.62 -20.61 -32.20
C ALA A 415 13.15 -20.36 -32.12
N LEU A 416 13.62 -19.75 -31.03
CA LEU A 416 15.03 -19.56 -30.63
C LEU A 416 15.34 -20.25 -29.27
N GLY A 417 14.38 -21.00 -28.70
CA GLY A 417 14.50 -21.76 -27.47
C GLY A 417 13.79 -21.19 -26.24
N ALA A 418 13.06 -20.07 -26.34
CA ALA A 418 12.35 -19.50 -25.19
C ALA A 418 11.20 -20.42 -24.70
N PRO A 419 10.85 -20.44 -23.39
CA PRO A 419 9.72 -21.19 -22.88
C PRO A 419 8.38 -20.78 -23.53
N ALA A 420 7.50 -21.74 -23.82
CA ALA A 420 6.21 -21.49 -24.47
C ALA A 420 5.20 -20.72 -23.60
N ASP A 421 5.43 -20.71 -22.28
CA ASP A 421 4.72 -20.03 -21.20
C ASP A 421 5.49 -18.82 -20.62
N MET A 422 6.57 -18.38 -21.30
CA MET A 422 7.42 -17.25 -20.90
C MET A 422 6.59 -16.01 -20.49
N PRO A 423 6.89 -15.37 -19.34
CA PRO A 423 6.17 -14.18 -18.89
C PRO A 423 6.34 -13.01 -19.86
N ALA A 424 5.35 -12.13 -19.89
CA ALA A 424 5.38 -10.95 -20.74
C ALA A 424 6.51 -9.99 -20.32
N ILE A 425 7.36 -9.60 -21.28
CA ILE A 425 8.48 -8.68 -21.08
C ILE A 425 7.96 -7.34 -20.55
N GLU A 426 8.32 -6.99 -19.31
CA GLU A 426 7.78 -5.84 -18.61
C GLU A 426 8.29 -4.49 -19.12
N TYR A 427 7.46 -3.45 -18.92
CA TYR A 427 7.82 -2.10 -19.33
C TYR A 427 8.98 -1.55 -18.49
N ARG A 428 10.10 -1.27 -19.18
CA ARG A 428 11.38 -0.75 -18.63
C ARG A 428 12.17 -1.73 -17.74
N ALA A 429 11.83 -3.01 -17.76
CA ALA A 429 12.54 -4.06 -17.03
C ALA A 429 13.85 -4.46 -17.73
N ALA A 430 14.83 -4.91 -16.95
CA ALA A 430 15.98 -5.65 -17.49
C ALA A 430 15.52 -7.00 -18.05
N TRP A 431 15.99 -7.38 -19.24
CA TRP A 431 15.73 -8.69 -19.83
C TRP A 431 16.83 -9.08 -20.82
N ALA A 432 17.21 -10.36 -20.80
CA ALA A 432 18.16 -10.94 -21.73
C ALA A 432 17.85 -12.42 -22.01
N MET A 433 18.38 -12.92 -23.14
CA MET A 433 18.28 -14.32 -23.55
C MET A 433 19.50 -14.75 -24.38
N ILE A 434 20.01 -15.95 -24.11
CA ILE A 434 21.02 -16.65 -24.92
C ILE A 434 20.35 -17.92 -25.47
N GLY A 435 20.34 -18.11 -26.78
CA GLY A 435 19.65 -19.23 -27.43
C GLY A 435 20.19 -19.52 -28.83
N TYR A 436 19.47 -20.35 -29.58
CA TYR A 436 19.87 -20.74 -30.94
C TYR A 436 18.67 -21.11 -31.82
N LYS A 437 18.81 -20.92 -33.13
CA LYS A 437 17.73 -21.20 -34.08
C LYS A 437 17.40 -22.69 -34.14
N GLY A 438 16.16 -23.04 -33.80
CA GLY A 438 15.68 -24.42 -33.80
C GLY A 438 16.06 -25.23 -32.56
N ALA A 439 16.28 -24.53 -31.44
CA ALA A 439 16.24 -25.10 -30.09
C ALA A 439 14.81 -25.49 -29.69
N ASP A 440 14.64 -26.39 -28.73
CA ASP A 440 13.33 -26.73 -28.18
C ASP A 440 12.85 -25.67 -27.15
N PRO A 441 11.53 -25.45 -26.95
CA PRO A 441 11.03 -24.43 -26.03
C PRO A 441 11.42 -24.69 -24.57
N GLY A 442 12.36 -23.91 -24.05
CA GLY A 442 12.98 -24.07 -22.74
C GLY A 442 14.51 -24.22 -22.77
N ASP A 443 15.10 -24.51 -23.92
CA ASP A 443 16.56 -24.64 -24.11
C ASP A 443 17.33 -23.32 -23.92
N ALA A 444 16.68 -22.17 -24.17
CA ALA A 444 17.34 -20.86 -24.11
C ALA A 444 17.43 -20.36 -22.67
N LEU A 445 18.64 -20.02 -22.23
CA LEU A 445 18.86 -19.32 -20.97
C LEU A 445 18.27 -17.91 -21.10
N THR A 446 17.17 -17.63 -20.39
CA THR A 446 16.46 -16.35 -20.40
C THR A 446 16.15 -15.91 -18.98
N SER A 447 16.13 -14.61 -18.73
CA SER A 447 15.77 -14.05 -17.42
C SER A 447 15.25 -12.63 -17.54
N MET A 448 14.42 -12.22 -16.59
CA MET A 448 13.80 -10.90 -16.50
C MET A 448 13.98 -10.36 -15.06
N GLY A 449 14.48 -9.13 -14.95
CA GLY A 449 14.59 -8.40 -13.69
C GLY A 449 13.51 -7.33 -13.54
N THR A 450 13.69 -6.43 -12.58
CA THR A 450 12.85 -5.24 -12.42
C THR A 450 13.37 -4.05 -13.25
N ARG A 451 12.83 -2.85 -13.03
CA ARG A 451 13.32 -1.59 -13.63
C ARG A 451 14.65 -1.10 -13.08
N SER A 452 15.13 -1.74 -12.01
CA SER A 452 16.34 -1.38 -11.26
C SER A 452 17.06 -2.66 -10.80
N THR A 453 17.24 -3.58 -11.76
CA THR A 453 18.01 -4.82 -11.64
C THR A 453 19.14 -4.79 -12.65
N LEU A 454 20.33 -5.23 -12.24
CA LEU A 454 21.42 -5.58 -13.13
C LEU A 454 21.29 -7.09 -13.35
N LEU A 455 20.98 -7.46 -14.58
CA LEU A 455 20.88 -8.84 -15.01
C LEU A 455 22.12 -9.18 -15.81
N ARG A 456 22.79 -10.28 -15.47
CA ARG A 456 23.77 -10.93 -16.35
C ARG A 456 23.38 -12.39 -16.59
N LEU A 457 23.85 -12.94 -17.71
CA LEU A 457 23.72 -14.34 -18.10
C LEU A 457 25.05 -14.77 -18.74
N ASP A 458 25.61 -15.89 -18.28
CA ASP A 458 26.82 -16.52 -18.82
C ASP A 458 26.52 -17.95 -19.29
N ALA A 459 27.03 -18.32 -20.47
CA ALA A 459 26.88 -19.66 -21.01
C ALA A 459 27.99 -20.04 -21.99
N THR A 460 28.14 -21.33 -22.28
CA THR A 460 28.90 -21.84 -23.41
C THR A 460 27.95 -22.41 -24.45
N LEU A 461 28.00 -21.82 -25.64
CA LEU A 461 27.38 -22.35 -26.86
C LEU A 461 28.31 -23.39 -27.50
N THR A 462 27.73 -24.48 -27.99
CA THR A 462 28.48 -25.49 -28.76
C THR A 462 28.18 -25.41 -30.25
N ARG A 463 29.04 -26.01 -31.09
CA ARG A 463 28.81 -26.14 -32.54
C ARG A 463 27.59 -26.98 -32.93
N ARG A 464 26.97 -27.68 -31.97
CA ARG A 464 25.73 -28.47 -32.18
C ARG A 464 24.47 -27.69 -31.76
N GLY A 465 24.59 -26.40 -31.42
CA GLY A 465 23.50 -25.59 -30.88
C GLY A 465 23.36 -25.68 -29.36
N ALA A 466 23.56 -26.88 -28.78
CA ALA A 466 23.43 -27.12 -27.34
C ALA A 466 24.16 -26.09 -26.47
N LEU A 467 23.44 -25.62 -25.45
CA LEU A 467 23.82 -24.61 -24.48
C LEU A 467 24.25 -25.29 -23.16
N THR A 468 25.22 -24.72 -22.46
CA THR A 468 25.61 -25.14 -21.09
C THR A 468 25.88 -23.91 -20.24
N SER A 469 25.38 -23.85 -19.01
CA SER A 469 25.71 -22.78 -18.06
C SER A 469 27.14 -22.93 -17.54
N LEU A 470 27.78 -21.81 -17.19
CA LEU A 470 29.02 -21.83 -16.42
C LEU A 470 28.70 -21.93 -14.93
N GLU A 471 29.41 -22.79 -14.19
CA GLU A 471 29.17 -23.01 -12.76
C GLU A 471 29.52 -21.77 -11.91
N LYS A 472 28.84 -21.64 -10.76
CA LYS A 472 28.98 -20.49 -9.85
C LYS A 472 30.44 -20.24 -9.46
N ARG A 473 30.92 -19.04 -9.78
CA ARG A 473 32.05 -18.41 -9.07
C ARG A 473 31.53 -17.71 -7.81
N ALA A 474 32.33 -17.68 -6.76
CA ALA A 474 32.03 -16.87 -5.59
C ALA A 474 31.92 -15.38 -5.99
N PRO A 475 30.86 -14.65 -5.57
CA PRO A 475 30.65 -13.28 -5.99
C PRO A 475 31.54 -12.29 -5.22
N PRO A 476 31.95 -11.17 -5.85
CA PRO A 476 32.29 -9.96 -5.10
C PRO A 476 31.06 -9.43 -4.36
N ASP A 477 31.23 -8.95 -3.13
CA ASP A 477 30.14 -8.45 -2.30
C ASP A 477 29.54 -7.15 -2.87
N LEU A 478 28.37 -7.25 -3.50
CA LEU A 478 27.63 -6.18 -4.16
C LEU A 478 26.12 -6.46 -4.13
N THR A 479 25.43 -6.04 -3.07
CA THR A 479 24.01 -6.33 -2.81
C THR A 479 23.03 -5.54 -3.72
N ASN A 480 23.04 -5.81 -5.03
CA ASN A 480 21.93 -5.52 -5.96
C ASN A 480 22.04 -6.21 -7.35
N ILE A 481 22.91 -7.22 -7.50
CA ILE A 481 23.15 -7.93 -8.77
C ILE A 481 22.60 -9.36 -8.67
N ILE A 482 21.76 -9.77 -9.64
CA ILE A 482 21.30 -11.16 -9.75
C ILE A 482 22.17 -11.87 -10.80
N ASP A 483 22.94 -12.88 -10.38
CA ASP A 483 23.63 -13.80 -11.29
C ASP A 483 23.33 -15.28 -10.96
N VAL A 484 22.53 -15.86 -11.85
CA VAL A 484 22.43 -17.28 -12.28
C VAL A 484 22.48 -18.43 -11.24
N VAL A 485 21.33 -19.12 -11.16
CA VAL A 485 21.11 -20.58 -10.96
C VAL A 485 22.26 -21.45 -10.41
N THR A 486 22.06 -21.96 -9.18
CA THR A 486 22.25 -23.40 -8.85
C THR A 486 21.06 -23.81 -7.95
N GLY A 487 20.74 -25.09 -7.72
CA GLY A 487 21.51 -26.30 -7.99
C GLY A 487 22.47 -26.70 -6.84
N GLY A 488 22.41 -26.03 -5.67
CA GLY A 488 23.20 -26.34 -4.47
C GLY A 488 24.54 -25.59 -4.31
N GLY A 489 25.14 -25.66 -3.11
CA GLY A 489 26.48 -25.15 -2.74
C GLY A 489 26.53 -24.24 -1.48
N GLN A 490 27.51 -24.46 -0.58
CA GLN A 490 27.74 -23.81 0.75
C GLN A 490 29.25 -23.84 1.12
N ASP A 491 29.79 -23.21 2.17
CA ASP A 491 29.19 -22.31 3.19
C ASP A 491 29.81 -20.88 3.09
N GLU A 492 30.36 -20.11 4.05
CA GLU A 492 30.76 -20.19 5.48
C GLU A 492 30.36 -18.86 6.20
N PRO A 493 30.23 -18.79 7.55
CA PRO A 493 29.41 -17.75 8.19
C PRO A 493 30.10 -16.42 8.53
N SER A 494 29.52 -15.30 8.06
CA SER A 494 29.79 -13.93 8.55
C SER A 494 29.13 -13.64 9.90
N VAL A 495 29.32 -12.44 10.47
CA VAL A 495 28.57 -11.98 11.68
C VAL A 495 27.06 -12.03 11.46
N ARG A 496 26.56 -11.73 10.24
CA ARG A 496 25.13 -11.83 9.91
C ARG A 496 24.67 -13.29 9.86
N ASP A 497 25.52 -14.21 9.40
CA ASP A 497 25.21 -15.65 9.33
C ASP A 497 25.31 -16.33 10.70
N LEU A 498 26.24 -15.92 11.56
CA LEU A 498 26.30 -16.35 12.96
C LEU A 498 25.01 -15.92 13.69
N LEU A 499 24.53 -14.69 13.47
CA LEU A 499 23.21 -14.26 13.97
C LEU A 499 22.06 -15.07 13.37
N ALA A 500 22.12 -15.42 12.08
CA ALA A 500 21.09 -16.23 11.42
C ALA A 500 21.09 -17.71 11.86
N LYS A 501 22.26 -18.26 12.22
CA LYS A 501 22.45 -19.60 12.82
C LYS A 501 22.13 -19.65 14.31
N GLY A 502 21.96 -18.49 14.97
CA GLY A 502 21.72 -18.39 16.41
C GLY A 502 22.99 -18.48 17.27
N GLU A 503 24.17 -18.36 16.66
CA GLU A 503 25.49 -18.40 17.29
C GLU A 503 25.84 -17.02 17.89
N THR A 504 24.94 -16.50 18.74
CA THR A 504 24.93 -15.08 19.15
C THR A 504 26.14 -14.66 19.96
N GLU A 505 26.72 -15.55 20.77
CA GLU A 505 27.93 -15.29 21.56
C GLU A 505 29.13 -15.04 20.62
N ALA A 506 29.32 -15.91 19.61
CA ALA A 506 30.35 -15.75 18.59
C ALA A 506 30.11 -14.51 17.71
N ALA A 507 28.86 -14.20 17.37
CA ALA A 507 28.51 -12.99 16.63
C ALA A 507 28.85 -11.70 17.41
N LEU A 508 28.63 -11.68 18.73
CA LEU A 508 28.99 -10.54 19.58
C LEU A 508 30.51 -10.41 19.70
N GLU A 509 31.22 -11.51 19.93
CA GLU A 509 32.68 -11.52 20.08
C GLU A 509 33.38 -11.07 18.79
N ALA A 510 32.90 -11.51 17.62
CA ALA A 510 33.35 -11.05 16.31
C ALA A 510 33.04 -9.55 16.07
N ALA A 511 31.85 -9.07 16.42
CA ALA A 511 31.48 -7.66 16.28
C ALA A 511 32.28 -6.74 17.24
N GLN A 512 32.58 -7.21 18.46
CA GLN A 512 33.40 -6.49 19.42
C GLN A 512 34.87 -6.43 18.96
N SER A 513 35.44 -7.57 18.56
CA SER A 513 36.80 -7.63 18.01
C SER A 513 36.98 -6.79 16.74
N ALA A 514 35.92 -6.61 15.93
CA ALA A 514 35.95 -5.72 14.78
C ALA A 514 36.09 -4.25 15.17
N LEU A 515 35.39 -3.80 16.23
CA LEU A 515 35.43 -2.43 16.73
C LEU A 515 36.75 -2.11 17.45
N ASP A 516 37.24 -3.02 18.30
CA ASP A 516 38.47 -2.85 19.09
C ASP A 516 39.74 -2.74 18.22
N GLY A 517 39.67 -3.17 16.96
CA GLY A 517 40.73 -3.00 15.95
C GLY A 517 40.78 -1.61 15.29
N GLU A 518 40.37 -0.55 16.00
CA GLU A 518 40.28 0.85 15.55
C GLU A 518 39.42 1.03 14.27
N ARG A 519 38.31 0.28 14.15
CA ARG A 519 37.35 0.37 13.02
C ARG A 519 35.97 0.85 13.46
N GLU A 520 35.89 2.11 13.89
CA GLU A 520 34.60 2.74 14.23
C GLU A 520 33.79 3.04 12.95
N TRP A 521 32.84 2.18 12.62
CA TRP A 521 31.79 2.49 11.63
C TRP A 521 30.41 1.94 12.04
N SER A 522 29.36 2.65 11.67
CA SER A 522 28.00 2.51 12.20
C SER A 522 27.41 1.10 12.09
N GLU A 523 27.69 0.35 11.01
CA GLU A 523 27.20 -1.03 10.86
C GLU A 523 27.77 -1.98 11.94
N MET A 524 29.03 -1.85 12.37
CA MET A 524 29.55 -2.73 13.42
C MET A 524 28.93 -2.44 14.78
N HIS A 525 28.66 -1.16 15.09
CA HIS A 525 27.86 -0.79 16.26
C HIS A 525 26.42 -1.33 16.16
N PHE A 526 25.80 -1.27 14.98
CA PHE A 526 24.48 -1.85 14.73
C PHE A 526 24.44 -3.37 14.89
N LEU A 527 25.38 -4.12 14.30
CA LEU A 527 25.44 -5.58 14.42
C LEU A 527 25.80 -6.03 15.84
N LYS A 528 26.65 -5.29 16.56
CA LYS A 528 26.87 -5.47 18.00
C LYS A 528 25.57 -5.29 18.79
N GLY A 529 24.79 -4.26 18.49
CA GLY A 529 23.44 -4.07 19.05
C GLY A 529 22.51 -5.24 18.77
N ARG A 530 22.49 -5.75 17.53
CA ARG A 530 21.70 -6.93 17.13
C ARG A 530 22.10 -8.21 17.87
N ALA A 531 23.40 -8.44 18.09
CA ALA A 531 23.89 -9.56 18.88
C ALA A 531 23.49 -9.43 20.37
N LEU A 532 23.65 -8.25 20.95
CA LEU A 532 23.23 -7.97 22.33
C LEU A 532 21.71 -8.14 22.56
N MET A 533 20.88 -7.84 21.55
CA MET A 533 19.44 -8.06 21.60
C MET A 533 19.02 -9.54 21.55
N ALA A 534 19.87 -10.43 21.02
CA ALA A 534 19.57 -11.85 20.84
C ALA A 534 20.14 -12.75 21.95
N LEU A 535 20.89 -12.21 22.92
CA LEU A 535 21.45 -12.97 24.04
C LEU A 535 20.42 -13.21 25.15
N GLU A 536 20.43 -14.43 25.73
CA GLU A 536 19.57 -14.78 26.86
C GLU A 536 19.90 -13.93 28.11
N PRO A 537 18.88 -13.42 28.85
CA PRO A 537 19.10 -12.62 30.07
C PRO A 537 19.90 -13.34 31.17
N SER A 538 19.83 -14.67 31.20
CA SER A 538 20.56 -15.56 32.12
C SER A 538 22.08 -15.59 31.87
N ARG A 539 22.51 -15.33 30.64
CA ARG A 539 23.92 -15.35 30.21
C ARG A 539 24.55 -13.96 30.18
N CYS A 540 23.75 -12.90 30.20
CA CYS A 540 24.26 -11.54 30.25
C CYS A 540 24.83 -11.21 31.64
N ALA A 541 26.08 -10.76 31.68
CA ALA A 541 26.75 -10.31 32.91
C ALA A 541 26.00 -9.12 33.56
N GLY A 542 25.17 -9.43 34.57
CA GLY A 542 24.33 -8.44 35.26
C GLY A 542 22.99 -8.11 34.58
N GLY A 543 22.62 -8.79 33.49
CA GLY A 543 21.31 -8.60 32.83
C GLY A 543 21.15 -7.31 32.01
N THR A 544 22.25 -6.62 31.68
CA THR A 544 22.26 -5.29 31.04
C THR A 544 22.29 -5.30 29.50
N CYS A 545 22.09 -6.46 28.85
CA CYS A 545 22.27 -6.64 27.40
C CYS A 545 21.53 -5.61 26.55
N ARG A 546 20.24 -5.34 26.84
CA ARG A 546 19.47 -4.32 26.10
C ARG A 546 19.98 -2.89 26.32
N GLN A 547 20.54 -2.56 27.48
CA GLN A 547 21.15 -1.24 27.73
C GLN A 547 22.40 -1.05 26.86
N HIS A 548 23.25 -2.08 26.80
CA HIS A 548 24.42 -2.08 25.90
C HIS A 548 24.00 -2.10 24.41
N ALA A 549 22.89 -2.77 24.05
CA ALA A 549 22.35 -2.74 22.71
C ALA A 549 21.85 -1.33 22.32
N ALA A 550 21.07 -0.68 23.19
CA ALA A 550 20.59 0.69 22.99
C ALA A 550 21.76 1.68 22.89
N ALA A 551 22.81 1.53 23.70
CA ALA A 551 24.04 2.32 23.56
C ALA A 551 24.70 2.10 22.19
N ALA A 552 24.85 0.84 21.74
CA ALA A 552 25.43 0.53 20.44
C ALA A 552 24.58 1.05 19.26
N PHE A 553 23.25 0.97 19.33
CA PHE A 553 22.39 1.59 18.32
C PHE A 553 22.48 3.13 18.34
N ALA A 554 22.62 3.76 19.52
CA ALA A 554 22.87 5.19 19.63
C ALA A 554 24.25 5.61 19.06
N ASP A 555 25.29 4.78 19.18
CA ASP A 555 26.58 4.99 18.51
C ASP A 555 26.48 4.88 16.99
N ALA A 556 25.72 3.89 16.49
CA ALA A 556 25.42 3.78 15.07
C ALA A 556 24.69 5.02 14.54
N LEU A 557 23.76 5.59 15.30
CA LEU A 557 23.07 6.84 14.96
C LEU A 557 23.97 8.09 15.05
N ARG A 558 24.90 8.14 16.00
CA ARG A 558 25.86 9.27 16.14
C ARG A 558 26.87 9.35 15.01
N THR A 559 27.14 8.22 14.32
CA THR A 559 28.21 8.10 13.32
C THR A 559 27.70 7.94 11.88
N ALA A 560 26.42 7.64 11.67
CA ALA A 560 25.82 7.48 10.34
C ALA A 560 25.19 8.77 9.80
N PRO A 561 25.24 9.01 8.47
CA PRO A 561 24.46 10.06 7.82
C PRO A 561 22.95 9.69 7.76
N PRO A 562 22.04 10.67 7.65
CA PRO A 562 20.60 10.40 7.58
C PRO A 562 20.18 9.54 6.38
N GLY A 563 19.38 8.51 6.64
CA GLY A 563 18.85 7.55 5.67
C GLY A 563 18.37 6.25 6.35
N PRO A 564 17.94 5.21 5.63
CA PRO A 564 17.41 3.97 6.20
C PRO A 564 18.34 3.20 7.12
N ALA A 565 19.67 3.37 7.02
CA ALA A 565 20.58 2.85 8.05
C ALA A 565 20.33 3.52 9.42
N THR A 566 20.05 4.82 9.44
CA THR A 566 19.59 5.53 10.65
C THR A 566 18.12 5.30 10.97
N GLU A 567 17.22 5.06 10.01
CA GLU A 567 15.83 4.70 10.32
C GLU A 567 15.74 3.27 10.90
N GLU A 568 16.52 2.32 10.40
CA GLU A 568 16.63 0.96 10.96
C GLU A 568 17.35 0.98 12.31
N ALA A 569 18.48 1.70 12.45
CA ALA A 569 19.12 1.86 13.76
C ALA A 569 18.20 2.60 14.76
N THR A 570 17.32 3.50 14.30
CA THR A 570 16.26 4.10 15.14
C THR A 570 15.19 3.08 15.50
N ALA A 571 14.74 2.24 14.56
CA ALA A 571 13.76 1.19 14.84
C ALA A 571 14.29 0.12 15.81
N TRP A 572 15.58 -0.24 15.73
CA TRP A 572 16.24 -1.14 16.66
C TRP A 572 16.63 -0.47 17.99
N LEU A 573 16.92 0.83 18.01
CA LEU A 573 17.02 1.60 19.25
C LEU A 573 15.66 1.67 19.96
N VAL A 574 14.57 1.85 19.21
CA VAL A 574 13.19 1.75 19.73
C VAL A 574 12.96 0.34 20.27
N ASP A 575 13.23 -0.73 19.52
CA ASP A 575 13.03 -2.12 20.01
C ASP A 575 13.88 -2.46 21.25
N ALA A 576 15.14 -2.04 21.26
CA ALA A 576 16.01 -2.15 22.43
C ALA A 576 15.46 -1.37 23.62
N THR A 577 14.83 -0.21 23.39
CA THR A 577 14.21 0.62 24.43
C THR A 577 12.75 0.31 24.73
N THR A 578 12.08 -0.61 24.01
CA THR A 578 10.69 -1.02 24.28
C THR A 578 10.57 -1.63 25.68
N ASP A 579 11.51 -2.51 26.06
CA ASP A 579 11.63 -3.04 27.43
C ASP A 579 12.56 -2.21 28.35
N LEU A 580 13.36 -1.26 27.82
CA LEU A 580 13.98 -0.22 28.66
C LEU A 580 12.94 0.84 29.00
N ARG A 581 12.04 0.47 29.91
CA ARG A 581 11.02 1.34 30.50
C ARG A 581 11.69 2.43 31.33
N GLY A 582 12.08 3.53 30.69
CA GLY A 582 12.64 4.73 31.31
C GLY A 582 14.08 5.07 30.89
N ILE A 583 14.29 5.40 29.60
CA ILE A 583 15.44 6.19 29.14
C ILE A 583 14.93 7.28 28.20
N ASP A 584 15.22 8.54 28.49
CA ASP A 584 14.59 9.71 27.87
C ASP A 584 15.14 10.06 26.48
N GLY A 585 14.33 9.87 25.44
CA GLY A 585 14.60 10.43 24.10
C GLY A 585 14.38 11.95 24.04
N THR A 586 13.26 12.40 24.61
CA THR A 586 12.84 13.81 24.70
C THR A 586 12.47 14.17 26.14
N SER A 587 13.48 14.54 26.94
CA SER A 587 13.21 15.08 28.28
C SER A 587 12.37 16.36 28.16
N PRO A 588 11.42 16.63 29.08
CA PRO A 588 10.50 17.76 28.95
C PRO A 588 11.24 19.11 28.88
N GLU A 589 12.41 19.22 29.52
CA GLU A 589 13.25 20.43 29.50
C GLU A 589 13.81 20.73 28.10
N ARG A 590 14.15 19.70 27.32
CA ARG A 590 14.59 19.87 25.92
C ARG A 590 13.47 20.33 25.01
N VAL A 591 12.26 19.80 25.22
CA VAL A 591 11.06 20.21 24.46
C VAL A 591 10.65 21.64 24.84
N ALA A 592 10.66 21.98 26.13
CA ALA A 592 10.42 23.33 26.62
C ALA A 592 11.41 24.35 26.02
N ALA A 593 12.72 24.05 26.04
CA ALA A 593 13.75 24.93 25.49
C ALA A 593 13.58 25.17 23.97
N LEU A 594 13.28 24.11 23.21
CA LEU A 594 13.04 24.21 21.76
C LEU A 594 11.87 25.16 21.43
N PHE A 595 10.77 25.08 22.18
CA PHE A 595 9.63 25.97 21.98
C PHE A 595 9.85 27.37 22.55
N ASP A 596 10.58 27.50 23.66
CA ASP A 596 10.96 28.80 24.20
C ASP A 596 11.80 29.60 23.18
N ASP A 597 12.75 29.00 22.47
CA ASP A 597 13.55 29.72 21.47
C ASP A 597 12.80 29.98 20.15
N TYR A 598 11.69 29.26 19.91
CA TYR A 598 10.86 29.38 18.71
C TYR A 598 9.58 30.21 18.92
N ALA A 599 9.26 30.58 20.17
CA ALA A 599 8.01 31.25 20.56
C ALA A 599 7.80 32.65 19.95
N GLU A 600 8.85 33.33 19.46
CA GLU A 600 8.74 34.66 18.86
C GLU A 600 8.21 34.61 17.40
N THR A 601 8.55 33.57 16.64
CA THR A 601 8.17 33.41 15.21
C THR A 601 7.09 32.36 14.95
N PHE A 602 6.60 31.69 15.99
CA PHE A 602 5.74 30.50 15.90
C PHE A 602 4.47 30.68 15.06
N ASP A 603 3.68 31.73 15.31
CA ASP A 603 2.41 31.98 14.60
C ASP A 603 2.63 32.17 13.10
N ASP A 604 3.60 33.01 12.72
CA ASP A 604 3.85 33.36 11.32
C ASP A 604 4.36 32.16 10.53
N HIS A 605 5.29 31.39 11.10
CA HIS A 605 5.81 30.18 10.47
C HIS A 605 4.70 29.13 10.29
N LEU A 606 3.93 28.79 11.35
CA LEU A 606 2.88 27.76 11.22
C LEU A 606 1.70 28.17 10.34
N VAL A 607 1.23 29.42 10.42
CA VAL A 607 0.01 29.85 9.73
C VAL A 607 0.28 30.37 8.33
N HIS A 608 1.40 31.06 8.10
CA HIS A 608 1.70 31.70 6.81
C HIS A 608 2.72 30.93 5.96
N GLU A 609 3.70 30.23 6.55
CA GLU A 609 4.68 29.42 5.79
C GLU A 609 4.26 27.95 5.65
N LEU A 610 3.70 27.34 6.72
CA LEU A 610 3.27 25.93 6.74
C LEU A 610 1.75 25.74 6.52
N GLY A 611 0.93 26.80 6.50
CA GLY A 611 -0.51 26.70 6.20
C GLY A 611 -1.31 25.77 7.13
N TYR A 612 -0.98 25.73 8.42
CA TYR A 612 -1.55 24.82 9.41
C TYR A 612 -3.08 24.96 9.55
N SER A 613 -3.82 23.87 9.32
CA SER A 613 -5.28 23.89 9.13
C SER A 613 -6.09 23.33 10.31
N ALA A 614 -5.48 22.53 11.18
CA ALA A 614 -6.21 21.80 12.23
C ALA A 614 -6.98 22.68 13.24
N PRO A 615 -6.50 23.84 13.72
CA PRO A 615 -7.23 24.64 14.72
C PRO A 615 -8.63 25.05 14.25
N ALA A 616 -8.77 25.38 12.97
CA ALA A 616 -10.06 25.68 12.35
C ALA A 616 -10.97 24.44 12.34
N ILE A 617 -10.44 23.31 11.87
CA ILE A 617 -11.17 22.05 11.71
C ILE A 617 -11.62 21.48 13.06
N ILE A 618 -10.79 21.58 14.10
CA ILE A 618 -11.15 21.27 15.50
C ILE A 618 -12.33 22.12 15.94
N ALA A 619 -12.25 23.44 15.77
CA ALA A 619 -13.28 24.36 16.23
C ALA A 619 -14.60 24.19 15.44
N ASP A 620 -14.55 23.84 14.15
CA ASP A 620 -15.74 23.47 13.36
C ASP A 620 -16.41 22.18 13.88
N ALA A 621 -15.61 21.17 14.25
CA ALA A 621 -16.13 19.93 14.84
C ALA A 621 -16.77 20.18 16.22
N VAL A 622 -16.18 21.04 17.05
CA VAL A 622 -16.74 21.43 18.36
C VAL A 622 -18.04 22.23 18.21
N ALA A 623 -18.09 23.21 17.31
CA ALA A 623 -19.31 23.98 17.03
C ALA A 623 -20.44 23.10 16.45
N ALA A 624 -20.10 22.10 15.62
CA ALA A 624 -21.05 21.10 15.15
C ALA A 624 -21.57 20.22 16.30
N TYR A 625 -20.70 19.86 17.26
CA TYR A 625 -21.07 19.07 18.42
C TYR A 625 -22.03 19.79 19.37
N GLU A 626 -21.74 21.04 19.79
CA GLU A 626 -22.63 21.81 20.67
C GLU A 626 -24.03 21.95 20.06
N LYS A 627 -24.07 22.24 18.76
CA LYS A 627 -25.29 22.34 17.95
C LYS A 627 -26.06 21.02 17.83
N GLN A 628 -25.38 19.87 17.87
CA GLN A 628 -26.00 18.55 17.92
C GLN A 628 -26.48 18.18 19.34
N ARG A 629 -25.73 18.54 20.39
CA ARG A 629 -26.07 18.31 21.80
C ARG A 629 -27.22 19.21 22.26
N GLY A 630 -27.43 20.35 21.62
CA GLY A 630 -28.40 21.37 22.04
C GLY A 630 -27.98 22.09 23.33
N ARG A 631 -26.68 22.02 23.67
CA ARG A 631 -26.06 22.61 24.87
C ARG A 631 -24.64 23.01 24.50
N ALA A 632 -24.21 24.16 25.00
CA ALA A 632 -22.80 24.53 25.00
C ALA A 632 -21.96 23.53 25.83
N LEU A 633 -20.65 23.57 25.62
CA LEU A 633 -19.67 23.09 26.58
C LEU A 633 -19.47 24.18 27.63
N ASP A 634 -19.33 23.80 28.91
CA ASP A 634 -19.12 24.80 29.98
C ASP A 634 -17.62 25.15 30.11
N ARG A 635 -16.74 24.15 29.92
CA ARG A 635 -15.28 24.24 30.07
C ARG A 635 -14.54 23.43 29.00
N ILE A 636 -13.48 23.99 28.43
CA ILE A 636 -12.56 23.32 27.50
C ILE A 636 -11.12 23.50 28.01
N LEU A 637 -10.37 22.41 28.05
CA LEU A 637 -8.93 22.41 28.37
C LEU A 637 -8.13 22.12 27.09
N ASP A 638 -7.30 23.06 26.66
CA ASP A 638 -6.43 22.93 25.49
C ASP A 638 -5.00 22.62 25.93
N VAL A 639 -4.53 21.43 25.58
CA VAL A 639 -3.22 20.90 25.99
C VAL A 639 -2.24 21.06 24.84
N GLY A 640 -1.06 21.60 25.15
CA GLY A 640 -0.11 22.09 24.14
C GLY A 640 -0.67 23.30 23.40
N CYS A 641 -1.26 24.24 24.14
CA CYS A 641 -1.97 25.40 23.58
C CYS A 641 -1.07 26.34 22.74
N GLY A 642 0.26 26.26 22.89
CA GLY A 642 1.23 27.06 22.14
C GLY A 642 0.94 28.55 22.26
N THR A 643 0.72 29.21 21.12
CA THR A 643 0.34 30.63 21.02
C THR A 643 -1.17 30.90 21.06
N GLY A 644 -2.00 29.86 21.20
CA GLY A 644 -3.45 29.99 21.37
C GLY A 644 -4.29 29.98 20.08
N LEU A 645 -3.79 29.37 19.00
CA LEU A 645 -4.51 29.26 17.73
C LEU A 645 -5.87 28.56 17.85
N VAL A 646 -5.97 27.51 18.67
CA VAL A 646 -7.23 26.76 18.91
C VAL A 646 -8.26 27.65 19.62
N ALA A 647 -7.90 28.36 20.69
CA ALA A 647 -8.81 29.28 21.37
C ALA A 647 -9.32 30.40 20.46
N ARG A 648 -8.46 30.97 19.62
CA ARG A 648 -8.85 31.97 18.60
C ARG A 648 -9.89 31.41 17.65
N GLU A 649 -9.72 30.17 17.16
CA GLU A 649 -10.66 29.52 16.25
C GLU A 649 -11.98 29.08 16.92
N LEU A 650 -11.95 28.68 18.19
CA LEU A 650 -13.14 28.42 19.00
C LEU A 650 -13.96 29.70 19.24
N ARG A 651 -13.32 30.78 19.69
CA ARG A 651 -13.96 32.09 19.90
C ARG A 651 -14.53 32.66 18.59
N ARG A 652 -13.84 32.51 17.46
CA ARG A 652 -14.32 32.88 16.12
C ARG A 652 -15.63 32.18 15.71
N ARG A 653 -15.91 30.99 16.24
CA ARG A 653 -17.15 30.22 15.99
C ARG A 653 -18.24 30.43 17.04
N GLY A 654 -18.01 31.35 17.99
CA GLY A 654 -18.98 31.68 19.04
C GLY A 654 -19.01 30.69 20.20
N ILE A 655 -17.99 29.83 20.34
CA ILE A 655 -17.86 28.93 21.49
C ILE A 655 -17.65 29.78 22.75
N ALA A 656 -18.61 29.73 23.66
CA ALA A 656 -18.68 30.56 24.86
C ALA A 656 -18.13 29.88 26.13
N ALA A 657 -17.63 28.64 26.02
CA ALA A 657 -17.03 27.89 27.11
C ALA A 657 -15.86 28.64 27.77
N GLU A 658 -15.61 28.40 29.04
CA GLU A 658 -14.39 28.82 29.72
C GLU A 658 -13.20 28.01 29.15
N LEU A 659 -12.20 28.71 28.61
CA LEU A 659 -11.06 28.12 27.92
C LEU A 659 -9.83 28.16 28.85
N GLU A 660 -9.35 26.99 29.24
CA GLU A 660 -8.07 26.85 29.95
C GLU A 660 -6.99 26.36 28.98
N GLY A 661 -5.84 27.03 28.94
CA GLY A 661 -4.68 26.62 28.15
C GLY A 661 -3.58 26.02 29.02
N VAL A 662 -2.91 24.97 28.54
CA VAL A 662 -1.69 24.47 29.18
C VAL A 662 -0.62 24.19 28.13
N ASP A 663 0.62 24.52 28.46
CA ASP A 663 1.78 24.23 27.60
C ASP A 663 2.99 23.84 28.47
N LEU A 664 4.01 23.25 27.85
CA LEU A 664 5.27 22.90 28.51
C LEU A 664 6.28 24.07 28.47
N SER A 665 6.15 24.99 27.50
CA SER A 665 6.99 26.19 27.37
C SER A 665 6.43 27.37 28.18
N PRO A 666 7.20 27.96 29.11
CA PRO A 666 6.82 29.18 29.81
C PRO A 666 6.58 30.37 28.86
N LYS A 667 7.33 30.50 27.75
CA LYS A 667 7.11 31.58 26.77
C LYS A 667 5.83 31.37 25.94
N MET A 668 5.48 30.13 25.59
CA MET A 668 4.18 29.82 24.95
C MET A 668 3.01 30.19 25.86
N VAL A 669 3.07 29.81 27.14
CA VAL A 669 2.10 30.22 28.17
C VAL A 669 1.97 31.74 28.26
N ALA A 670 3.09 32.48 28.25
CA ALA A 670 3.07 33.93 28.29
C ALA A 670 2.45 34.57 27.02
N ARG A 671 2.68 33.99 25.84
CA ARG A 671 2.15 34.49 24.55
C ARG A 671 0.67 34.19 24.36
N SER A 672 0.21 33.01 24.77
CA SER A 672 -1.20 32.58 24.67
C SER A 672 -2.13 33.21 25.70
N ALA A 673 -1.60 33.80 26.78
CA ALA A 673 -2.36 34.33 27.93
C ALA A 673 -3.50 35.32 27.58
N THR A 674 -3.50 35.96 26.40
CA THR A 674 -4.58 36.86 25.97
C THR A 674 -5.72 36.16 25.23
N HIS A 675 -5.70 34.83 25.11
CA HIS A 675 -6.67 34.03 24.35
C HIS A 675 -7.43 32.98 25.19
N TYR A 676 -6.97 32.72 26.42
CA TYR A 676 -7.58 31.81 27.38
C TYR A 676 -8.06 32.57 28.61
N ASP A 677 -9.07 32.04 29.30
CA ASP A 677 -9.56 32.58 30.58
C ASP A 677 -8.61 32.22 31.74
N GLY A 678 -7.76 31.21 31.55
CA GLY A 678 -6.60 30.92 32.39
C GLY A 678 -5.56 30.09 31.63
N VAL A 679 -4.27 30.30 31.91
CA VAL A 679 -3.16 29.56 31.29
C VAL A 679 -2.08 29.19 32.31
N ARG A 680 -1.45 28.02 32.18
CA ARG A 680 -0.39 27.54 33.11
C ARG A 680 0.62 26.61 32.42
N VAL A 681 1.84 26.54 32.98
CA VAL A 681 2.85 25.55 32.57
C VAL A 681 2.46 24.17 33.14
N CYS A 682 2.43 23.12 32.33
CA CYS A 682 2.01 21.77 32.71
C CYS A 682 2.59 20.71 31.75
N ASP A 683 3.12 19.60 32.27
CA ASP A 683 3.46 18.43 31.43
C ASP A 683 2.18 17.64 31.13
N ALA A 684 1.88 17.41 29.85
CA ALA A 684 0.73 16.63 29.40
C ALA A 684 0.65 15.23 30.05
N ARG A 685 1.80 14.67 30.46
CA ARG A 685 1.96 13.35 31.07
C ARG A 685 1.69 13.34 32.59
N ARG A 686 1.23 14.47 33.13
CA ARG A 686 0.87 14.70 34.54
C ARG A 686 -0.44 15.49 34.72
N LEU A 687 -1.27 15.59 33.67
CA LEU A 687 -2.47 16.45 33.65
C LEU A 687 -3.42 16.22 34.84
N SER A 688 -3.60 14.99 35.32
CA SER A 688 -4.51 14.69 36.42
C SER A 688 -3.99 15.14 37.79
N VAL A 689 -2.69 15.44 37.90
CA VAL A 689 -1.99 15.84 39.13
C VAL A 689 -1.67 17.33 39.11
N ASP A 690 -0.98 17.80 38.07
CA ASP A 690 -0.49 19.19 37.96
C ASP A 690 -1.58 20.14 37.43
N CYS A 691 -2.53 19.58 36.68
CA CYS A 691 -3.65 20.29 36.06
C CYS A 691 -5.00 19.71 36.53
N ALA A 692 -5.12 19.44 37.84
CA ALA A 692 -6.32 18.92 38.49
C ALA A 692 -7.51 19.91 38.49
N VAL A 693 -8.10 20.14 37.31
CA VAL A 693 -9.15 21.15 37.11
C VAL A 693 -10.43 20.77 37.86
N THR A 694 -10.89 21.66 38.75
CA THR A 694 -12.21 21.55 39.39
C THR A 694 -12.99 22.85 39.16
N PRO A 695 -14.18 22.82 38.52
CA PRO A 695 -14.84 21.68 37.86
C PRO A 695 -14.05 21.09 36.68
N ARG A 696 -14.22 19.78 36.42
CA ARG A 696 -13.59 19.11 35.26
C ARG A 696 -14.03 19.74 33.93
N PRO A 697 -13.18 19.71 32.88
CA PRO A 697 -13.58 20.15 31.55
C PRO A 697 -14.56 19.18 30.89
N ASP A 698 -15.46 19.70 30.03
CA ASP A 698 -16.30 18.86 29.16
C ASP A 698 -15.48 18.24 28.02
N LEU A 699 -14.48 18.98 27.53
CA LEU A 699 -13.63 18.64 26.39
C LEU A 699 -12.15 18.91 26.72
N VAL A 700 -11.28 17.98 26.35
CA VAL A 700 -9.84 18.21 26.22
C VAL A 700 -9.44 18.27 24.75
N VAL A 701 -8.55 19.19 24.38
CA VAL A 701 -8.02 19.35 23.02
C VAL A 701 -6.50 19.10 22.99
N PHE A 702 -6.02 18.49 21.90
CA PHE A 702 -4.59 18.32 21.57
C PHE A 702 -4.33 18.75 20.12
N GLY A 703 -3.85 19.98 19.92
CA GLY A 703 -3.49 20.51 18.60
C GLY A 703 -2.02 20.25 18.25
N ASP A 704 -1.73 19.21 17.46
CA ASP A 704 -0.37 18.78 17.07
C ASP A 704 0.57 18.52 18.28
N VAL A 705 0.04 17.97 19.38
CA VAL A 705 0.84 17.57 20.56
C VAL A 705 1.35 16.15 20.46
N LEU A 706 0.52 15.22 19.97
CA LEU A 706 0.85 13.78 19.90
C LEU A 706 2.09 13.54 19.04
N VAL A 707 2.41 14.46 18.13
CA VAL A 707 3.58 14.40 17.24
C VAL A 707 4.92 14.60 17.97
N TYR A 708 4.91 14.90 19.27
CA TYR A 708 6.13 15.00 20.10
C TYR A 708 6.25 13.85 21.13
N LEU A 709 5.37 12.84 21.05
CA LEU A 709 5.25 11.75 22.02
C LEU A 709 5.34 10.38 21.32
N ASP A 710 6.02 9.40 21.93
CA ASP A 710 5.97 8.00 21.50
C ASP A 710 4.61 7.35 21.86
N ASP A 711 4.37 6.11 21.45
CA ASP A 711 3.08 5.45 21.73
C ASP A 711 2.82 5.30 23.24
N ARG A 712 3.86 5.07 24.06
CA ARG A 712 3.75 4.89 25.51
C ARG A 712 3.39 6.19 26.22
N ASP A 713 4.00 7.31 25.82
CA ASP A 713 3.63 8.63 26.34
C ASP A 713 2.27 9.09 25.81
N VAL A 714 1.87 8.75 24.58
CA VAL A 714 0.48 8.95 24.12
C VAL A 714 -0.51 8.12 24.96
N GLU A 715 -0.24 6.83 25.21
CA GLU A 715 -1.08 6.02 26.10
C GLU A 715 -1.15 6.62 27.52
N ARG A 716 -0.05 7.22 28.02
CA ARG A 716 0.02 7.87 29.33
C ARG A 716 -0.81 9.15 29.38
N VAL A 717 -0.61 10.09 28.44
CA VAL A 717 -1.38 11.33 28.36
C VAL A 717 -2.88 11.05 28.26
N LEU A 718 -3.28 10.05 27.47
CA LEU A 718 -4.69 9.68 27.34
C LEU A 718 -5.25 8.98 28.59
N ARG A 719 -4.41 8.33 29.41
CA ARG A 719 -4.79 7.85 30.75
C ARG A 719 -4.97 8.99 31.76
N GLU A 720 -4.16 10.05 31.70
CA GLU A 720 -4.38 11.27 32.50
C GLU A 720 -5.72 11.93 32.14
N VAL A 721 -6.02 12.07 30.84
CA VAL A 721 -7.31 12.56 30.33
C VAL A 721 -8.47 11.66 30.74
N LYS A 722 -8.25 10.34 30.82
CA LYS A 722 -9.24 9.41 31.35
C LYS A 722 -9.51 9.63 32.84
N ALA A 723 -8.47 9.93 33.63
CA ALA A 723 -8.58 10.23 35.06
C ALA A 723 -9.31 11.56 35.32
N LEU A 724 -9.17 12.55 34.43
CA LEU A 724 -9.97 13.80 34.43
C LEU A 724 -11.47 13.60 34.12
N GLU A 725 -11.93 12.37 33.87
CA GLU A 725 -13.35 12.01 33.73
C GLU A 725 -14.11 12.66 32.54
N VAL A 726 -13.41 13.24 31.57
CA VAL A 726 -13.99 14.17 30.58
C VAL A 726 -15.01 13.55 29.63
N ASP A 727 -15.98 14.34 29.15
CA ASP A 727 -17.08 13.88 28.29
C ASP A 727 -16.60 13.71 26.82
N LEU A 728 -15.60 14.49 26.38
CA LEU A 728 -15.02 14.52 25.03
C LEU A 728 -13.48 14.65 25.01
N VAL A 729 -12.86 14.19 23.92
CA VAL A 729 -11.45 14.48 23.59
C VAL A 729 -11.34 14.80 22.10
N ALA A 730 -10.80 15.97 21.74
CA ALA A 730 -10.41 16.30 20.38
C ALA A 730 -8.88 16.20 20.25
N LEU A 731 -8.39 15.57 19.18
CA LEU A 731 -6.95 15.48 18.93
C LEU A 731 -6.64 15.52 17.43
N THR A 732 -5.45 16.00 17.08
CA THR A 732 -4.86 15.76 15.75
C THR A 732 -4.06 14.45 15.76
N VAL A 733 -4.00 13.82 14.60
CA VAL A 733 -3.16 12.65 14.32
C VAL A 733 -2.39 12.97 13.06
N GLU A 734 -1.09 13.19 13.17
CA GLU A 734 -0.21 13.15 12.00
C GLU A 734 -0.11 11.71 11.51
N ARG A 735 -0.24 11.52 10.19
CA ARG A 735 -0.16 10.21 9.55
C ARG A 735 1.04 10.21 8.61
N PRO A 736 1.75 9.08 8.46
CA PRO A 736 2.90 9.03 7.58
C PRO A 736 2.48 9.29 6.13
N ALA A 737 3.43 9.58 5.25
CA ALA A 737 3.17 9.64 3.80
C ALA A 737 2.44 8.37 3.31
N LEU A 738 1.54 8.48 2.32
CA LEU A 738 0.61 7.39 1.98
C LEU A 738 1.32 6.09 1.55
N ASP A 739 2.49 6.21 0.94
CA ASP A 739 3.39 5.10 0.61
C ASP A 739 4.00 4.46 1.87
N THR A 740 4.35 5.26 2.87
CA THR A 740 4.96 4.84 4.15
C THR A 740 3.91 4.20 5.07
N GLU A 741 2.73 4.81 5.23
CA GLU A 741 1.58 4.21 5.90
C GLU A 741 1.23 2.85 5.26
N ARG A 742 1.27 2.77 3.93
CA ARG A 742 1.10 1.52 3.19
C ARG A 742 2.23 0.52 3.45
N ARG A 743 3.51 0.90 3.39
CA ARG A 743 4.65 -0.01 3.70
C ARG A 743 4.51 -0.63 5.09
N LEU A 744 4.10 0.16 6.08
CA LEU A 744 3.91 -0.29 7.46
C LEU A 744 2.77 -1.31 7.60
N VAL A 745 1.65 -1.10 6.89
CA VAL A 745 0.53 -2.06 6.83
C VAL A 745 0.88 -3.31 6.01
N ASP A 746 1.53 -3.16 4.86
CA ASP A 746 1.93 -4.26 3.98
C ASP A 746 2.96 -5.18 4.68
N ALA A 747 3.88 -4.61 5.47
CA ALA A 747 4.83 -5.33 6.32
C ALA A 747 4.19 -6.11 7.49
N GLY A 748 2.91 -5.88 7.81
CA GLY A 748 2.17 -6.67 8.79
C GLY A 748 2.60 -6.50 10.26
N ARG A 749 3.34 -5.44 10.58
CA ARG A 749 3.76 -5.13 11.96
C ARG A 749 2.65 -4.38 12.72
N ASP A 750 2.51 -4.63 14.03
CA ASP A 750 1.66 -3.83 14.93
C ASP A 750 2.32 -2.47 15.21
N TRP A 751 2.40 -1.63 14.17
CA TRP A 751 3.03 -0.32 14.26
C TRP A 751 2.07 0.67 14.93
N ARG A 752 2.54 1.36 15.97
CA ARG A 752 1.74 2.28 16.78
C ARG A 752 2.08 3.74 16.49
N CYS A 753 3.36 4.04 16.45
CA CYS A 753 3.93 5.30 16.00
C CYS A 753 5.17 5.05 15.13
N VAL A 754 5.55 6.05 14.33
CA VAL A 754 6.83 6.10 13.59
C VAL A 754 7.36 7.53 13.67
N LEU A 755 8.65 7.69 14.01
CA LEU A 755 9.33 8.98 13.98
C LEU A 755 9.65 9.34 12.52
N GLY A 756 9.11 10.46 12.05
CA GLY A 756 9.37 11.00 10.71
C GLY A 756 10.66 11.83 10.64
N SER A 757 11.15 12.08 9.44
CA SER A 757 12.40 12.82 9.17
C SER A 757 12.38 14.31 9.54
N SER A 758 11.23 14.84 9.95
CA SER A 758 11.08 16.16 10.60
C SER A 758 11.26 16.14 12.13
N GLY A 759 11.55 14.97 12.72
CA GLY A 759 11.66 14.79 14.18
C GLY A 759 10.31 14.69 14.88
N ARG A 760 9.22 14.46 14.13
CA ARG A 760 7.83 14.35 14.62
C ARG A 760 7.29 12.93 14.49
N TYR A 761 6.51 12.49 15.47
CA TYR A 761 5.85 11.19 15.45
C TYR A 761 4.56 11.22 14.62
N SER A 762 4.53 10.41 13.56
CA SER A 762 3.30 9.97 12.91
C SER A 762 2.70 8.80 13.69
N HIS A 763 1.38 8.83 13.93
CA HIS A 763 0.69 7.82 14.74
C HIS A 763 -0.28 6.98 13.92
N ASN A 764 -0.41 5.71 14.27
CA ASN A 764 -1.38 4.80 13.67
C ASN A 764 -2.79 5.12 14.20
N LEU A 765 -3.53 5.87 13.40
CA LEU A 765 -4.93 6.24 13.63
C LEU A 765 -5.84 5.05 14.00
N TYR A 766 -5.56 3.84 13.50
CA TYR A 766 -6.34 2.64 13.80
C TYR A 766 -6.05 2.11 15.21
N TRP A 767 -4.77 2.01 15.58
CA TRP A 767 -4.34 1.64 16.94
C TRP A 767 -4.85 2.65 17.96
N LEU A 768 -4.71 3.95 17.70
CA LEU A 768 -5.18 5.01 18.59
C LEU A 768 -6.71 4.94 18.80
N ALA A 769 -7.48 4.68 17.74
CA ALA A 769 -8.93 4.52 17.83
C ALA A 769 -9.34 3.27 18.62
N ASP A 770 -8.63 2.14 18.46
CA ASP A 770 -8.90 0.92 19.22
C ASP A 770 -8.49 1.06 20.70
N PHE A 771 -7.32 1.65 20.98
CA PHE A 771 -6.87 1.94 22.34
C PHE A 771 -7.87 2.83 23.09
N MET A 772 -8.32 3.92 22.46
CA MET A 772 -9.35 4.80 23.01
C MET A 772 -10.65 4.05 23.29
N LEU A 773 -11.09 3.16 22.39
CA LEU A 773 -12.35 2.41 22.51
C LEU A 773 -12.28 1.29 23.56
N ALA A 774 -11.27 0.43 23.48
CA ALA A 774 -11.12 -0.79 24.26
C ALA A 774 -10.61 -0.51 25.67
N GLN A 775 -9.55 0.30 25.80
CA GLN A 775 -8.91 0.57 27.09
C GLN A 775 -9.56 1.75 27.80
N LEU A 776 -9.78 2.86 27.10
CA LEU A 776 -10.22 4.12 27.71
C LEU A 776 -11.73 4.37 27.62
N ARG A 777 -12.48 3.52 26.92
CA ARG A 777 -13.95 3.63 26.75
C ARG A 777 -14.38 4.97 26.12
N TYR A 778 -13.65 5.42 25.10
CA TYR A 778 -13.99 6.55 24.24
C TYR A 778 -14.23 6.06 22.81
N GLU A 779 -15.40 6.35 22.24
CA GLU A 779 -15.71 6.03 20.84
C GLU A 779 -15.41 7.22 19.93
N VAL A 780 -14.96 6.98 18.70
CA VAL A 780 -14.85 8.02 17.66
C VAL A 780 -16.25 8.55 17.38
N HIS A 781 -16.49 9.83 17.68
CA HIS A 781 -17.75 10.51 17.41
C HIS A 781 -17.75 11.18 16.04
N TRP A 782 -16.64 11.81 15.67
CA TRP A 782 -16.43 12.45 14.38
C TRP A 782 -14.94 12.36 13.98
N ILE A 783 -14.68 12.33 12.67
CA ILE A 783 -13.34 12.42 12.09
C ILE A 783 -13.37 13.21 10.78
N GLY A 784 -12.40 14.11 10.62
CA GLY A 784 -12.00 14.67 9.33
C GLY A 784 -10.64 14.10 8.95
N GLU A 785 -10.49 13.57 7.73
CA GLU A 785 -9.19 13.22 7.16
C GLU A 785 -8.62 14.43 6.40
N LEU A 786 -7.35 14.74 6.64
CA LEU A 786 -6.66 15.93 6.14
C LEU A 786 -5.60 15.49 5.11
N CYS A 787 -5.85 15.77 3.83
CA CYS A 787 -4.97 15.39 2.73
C CYS A 787 -5.26 16.19 1.45
N ASP A 788 -4.32 16.23 0.51
CA ASP A 788 -4.62 16.72 -0.84
C ASP A 788 -5.66 15.82 -1.52
N GLY A 789 -6.78 16.42 -1.94
CA GLY A 789 -7.95 15.71 -2.48
C GLY A 789 -8.94 15.19 -1.43
N CYS A 790 -8.67 15.37 -0.12
CA CYS A 790 -9.66 15.14 0.93
C CYS A 790 -10.70 16.28 1.00
N PRO A 791 -11.83 16.11 1.72
CA PRO A 791 -12.79 17.19 1.99
C PRO A 791 -12.22 18.34 2.85
N TYR A 792 -11.09 18.09 3.53
CA TYR A 792 -10.32 19.05 4.30
C TYR A 792 -8.88 19.10 3.75
N PRO A 793 -8.22 20.27 3.77
CA PRO A 793 -6.82 20.40 3.32
C PRO A 793 -5.86 19.53 4.16
N PRO A 794 -4.59 19.38 3.73
CA PRO A 794 -3.51 18.81 4.54
C PRO A 794 -3.42 19.41 5.95
N LEU A 795 -2.81 18.66 6.87
CA LEU A 795 -2.60 19.09 8.26
C LEU A 795 -1.81 20.41 8.30
N ARG A 796 -0.72 20.42 7.55
CA ARG A 796 0.19 21.53 7.23
C ARG A 796 0.99 21.15 5.98
N TYR A 797 1.83 22.05 5.48
CA TYR A 797 2.83 21.77 4.46
C TYR A 797 4.22 21.85 5.11
N GLU A 798 5.12 20.91 4.81
CA GLU A 798 6.53 20.98 5.20
C GLU A 798 7.40 20.96 3.95
N ARG A 799 8.22 22.01 3.74
CA ARG A 799 9.01 22.20 2.51
C ARG A 799 8.16 22.08 1.22
N ALA A 800 6.95 22.63 1.26
CA ALA A 800 5.90 22.51 0.24
C ALA A 800 5.32 21.10 -0.02
N ILE A 801 5.64 20.10 0.82
CA ILE A 801 5.05 18.76 0.78
C ILE A 801 3.85 18.72 1.75
N PRO A 802 2.66 18.23 1.32
CA PRO A 802 1.47 18.14 2.19
C PRO A 802 1.64 17.07 3.28
N VAL A 803 1.58 17.47 4.55
CA VAL A 803 1.55 16.56 5.70
C VAL A 803 0.13 15.99 5.84
N ARG A 804 0.03 14.66 5.85
CA ARG A 804 -1.24 13.95 6.00
C ARG A 804 -1.63 13.85 7.47
N GLY A 805 -2.93 13.83 7.74
CA GLY A 805 -3.40 13.61 9.10
C GLY A 805 -4.89 13.35 9.23
N ALA A 806 -5.37 13.45 10.46
CA ALA A 806 -6.78 13.49 10.80
C ALA A 806 -7.01 14.40 12.01
N VAL A 807 -8.18 15.04 12.07
CA VAL A 807 -8.72 15.59 13.33
C VAL A 807 -9.79 14.62 13.80
N VAL A 808 -9.66 14.13 15.03
CA VAL A 808 -10.55 13.11 15.60
C VAL A 808 -11.21 13.67 16.85
N LEU A 809 -12.54 13.64 16.89
CA LEU A 809 -13.32 13.97 18.08
C LEU A 809 -13.88 12.66 18.65
N PHE A 810 -13.40 12.31 19.84
CA PHE A 810 -13.83 11.17 20.64
C PHE A 810 -14.87 11.58 21.68
N ARG A 811 -15.75 10.64 22.05
CA ARG A 811 -16.79 10.80 23.08
C ARG A 811 -16.73 9.69 24.10
N ARG A 812 -16.85 10.03 25.38
CA ARG A 812 -16.88 9.05 26.48
C ARG A 812 -18.10 8.12 26.34
N ARG A 813 -17.85 6.83 26.19
CA ARG A 813 -18.89 5.79 26.16
C ARG A 813 -19.34 5.47 27.59
N ARG A 814 -20.57 5.86 27.90
CA ARG A 814 -21.29 5.47 29.12
C ARG A 814 -21.56 3.96 29.11
#